data_AF-A0A1X7GRB6-F1
#
_entry.id   AF-A0A1X7GRB6-F1
#
_cell.length_a   1.000
_cell.length_b   1.000
_cell.length_c   1.000
_cell.angle_alpha   90.00
_cell.angle_beta   90.00
_cell.angle_gamma   90.00
#
_symmetry.space_group_name_H-M   'P 1'
#
loop_
_entity.id
_entity.type
_entity.pdbx_description
1 polymer ?
#
loop_
_entity_poly.entity_id
_entity_poly.type
_entity_poly.pdbx_seq_one_letter_code
_entity_poly.pdbx_strand_id
1 'polypeptide(L)'
;MRFRPVSLLLATVLAAAGATPALAAPAAPPGLVDDPAAYVDPLIGTKNGGNVFPGAVAPFGMFSFSPENTRGDATRTAAPGGYHYDATRIRGFSLTHMSGTGCAGGSGDIPFFPYAGEVSSSPASDTRDAVYASDFSHADEKAEPGHYKVGLASGVTADLTATARTGSARFTYPEGKPASLLIRTANSEVGSTDSTVTIDPATRTVSGSVTSGNFCGYLDPEGRRSYYTLHFTARFDRAFKATGTWQDDKLTPGSTRASGGSGGFANGGRPVAGKGAGGYVEFAPGSGPVNVKVGISYVSRAGAVANLAAENPSHRTFDQIKDAARRAWRDRLDAIRVGGGTDAERTTFYTALYHALLHPNVISDADRRYRGSDDKVHTVPRGHRAQYGTFSGWDVYRDQVQLLTLLDPRTGSDIAQSLYELARQNGGIWDRWLHGAGGTHVMNGDPSAPALAGIRAFGGTDFDLRGALDSLLKAATVPTEKDLSPAGKPVLSVGQRPSLDKYVRLHYMPSVSNAWGGAAETLEMSGADFALSQLAAAAGRKKTADDFARRSQWWQNNFNIAADPGGGYIANRKADGSWVTGFTPATGNGFVEGTAAQYTWMVQHNPAGLFAAMGGKDKALARLDAFFHDADGDWAFTGSGGDKSEMDNEPSINVPYLYAYAGAPHKTQETVRAAMTRLWSTAPGGIPGNDDLGAMSAWYVFSALGMYPQVPSRAELVLASPLFPRIEIDRPHGNDISVRAPGAAADAPYVHSLKVNGRTSDRPWLPTSFVRDGGRVDFTLSGTPDRTWGTDPADAPPSFRTGEQPYQIGVGPTAATLAPGESTQVAIRALSLSGGTGPEVRFRVEPPDGVTATPAEGTVADGAREITLTAAPDARQGFHDATVTVTSDGTSYAQPVALTVAAPGTLLAAYNNTGVSDDVGDHDEADYDGGGWSYSRQALEAAGLTPGGRSTVDDLTFTWPASPNGRPDNIATGGQSLDLPPATTKLSFVGSAVNGNQRGTATVTYSDGTTGSVDLSFTDWTVGGGGGTVQFGNTVVARSAYRNVAGADKDPVATYVFATAPFTAPADRTITGVKLPRNADLHVFTLATG
;
A
#
# COMPACT_ATOMS: atom_id res chain seq x y z
N MET A 1 81.17 -12.99 47.16
CA MET A 1 80.47 -12.59 48.40
C MET A 1 79.03 -13.08 48.33
N ARG A 2 78.65 -13.87 49.35
CA ARG A 2 77.33 -14.06 50.01
C ARG A 2 76.05 -14.10 49.13
N PHE A 3 75.37 -15.27 49.03
CA PHE A 3 74.36 -15.83 49.97
C PHE A 3 73.12 -14.92 50.06
N ARG A 4 71.87 -15.34 49.75
CA ARG A 4 71.13 -16.53 50.22
C ARG A 4 69.84 -16.77 49.38
N PRO A 5 69.30 -18.01 49.39
CA PRO A 5 68.04 -18.47 48.78
C PRO A 5 66.91 -18.69 49.83
N VAL A 6 65.65 -18.88 49.41
CA VAL A 6 64.54 -19.58 50.14
C VAL A 6 63.46 -20.00 49.09
N SER A 7 63.36 -21.27 48.65
CA SER A 7 62.57 -22.46 49.13
C SER A 7 61.17 -22.58 48.47
N LEU A 8 60.86 -23.57 47.59
CA LEU A 8 60.50 -25.01 47.80
C LEU A 8 59.16 -25.19 48.57
N LEU A 9 58.14 -26.00 48.21
CA LEU A 9 57.91 -27.28 47.48
C LEU A 9 56.42 -27.30 46.98
N LEU A 10 55.88 -28.13 46.06
CA LEU A 10 55.83 -29.61 45.93
C LEU A 10 55.03 -29.91 44.61
N ALA A 11 55.59 -30.48 43.54
CA ALA A 11 55.52 -31.88 43.08
C ALA A 11 54.16 -32.62 43.18
N THR A 12 53.49 -32.87 42.03
CA THR A 12 52.77 -34.14 41.72
C THR A 12 52.37 -34.29 40.23
N VAL A 13 52.87 -35.38 39.63
CA VAL A 13 52.31 -36.22 38.53
C VAL A 13 52.33 -35.74 37.07
N LEU A 14 53.38 -36.18 36.35
CA LEU A 14 53.35 -36.56 34.93
C LEU A 14 52.60 -37.89 34.79
N ALA A 15 51.46 -37.91 34.07
CA ALA A 15 51.00 -38.98 33.17
C ALA A 15 49.51 -38.76 32.78
N ALA A 16 49.27 -38.00 31.72
CA ALA A 16 48.06 -38.16 30.92
C ALA A 16 48.36 -37.76 29.48
N ALA A 17 47.98 -38.62 28.55
CA ALA A 17 48.21 -38.53 27.13
C ALA A 17 47.85 -37.15 26.55
N GLY A 18 48.67 -36.67 25.62
CA GLY A 18 48.33 -35.53 24.77
C GLY A 18 47.11 -35.87 23.92
N ALA A 19 45.94 -35.44 24.35
CA ALA A 19 44.80 -35.25 23.47
C ALA A 19 45.07 -33.94 22.71
N THR A 20 45.57 -34.05 21.48
CA THR A 20 45.39 -33.00 20.48
C THR A 20 43.90 -32.67 20.43
N PRO A 21 43.47 -31.40 20.57
CA PRO A 21 42.06 -31.06 20.39
C PRO A 21 41.69 -31.52 18.98
N ALA A 22 40.79 -32.50 18.90
CA ALA A 22 40.21 -32.89 17.63
C ALA A 22 39.54 -31.65 17.07
N LEU A 23 40.10 -31.09 15.99
CA LEU A 23 39.42 -30.11 15.16
C LEU A 23 38.07 -30.73 14.82
N ALA A 24 36.99 -30.18 15.39
CA ALA A 24 35.64 -30.60 15.06
C ALA A 24 35.52 -30.56 13.53
N ALA A 25 35.22 -31.71 12.92
CA ALA A 25 34.97 -31.75 11.50
C ALA A 25 33.87 -30.72 11.18
N PRO A 26 34.01 -29.89 10.13
CA PRO A 26 32.96 -28.94 9.77
C PRO A 26 31.65 -29.70 9.62
N ALA A 27 30.61 -29.24 10.33
CA ALA A 27 29.29 -29.85 10.25
C ALA A 27 28.86 -29.91 8.78
N ALA A 28 28.32 -31.05 8.36
CA ALA A 28 27.77 -31.17 7.01
C ALA A 28 26.70 -30.08 6.80
N PRO A 29 26.62 -29.46 5.60
CA PRO A 29 25.59 -28.46 5.33
C PRO A 29 24.21 -29.10 5.54
N PRO A 30 23.23 -28.35 6.08
CA PRO A 30 21.90 -28.90 6.31
C PRO A 30 21.29 -29.40 4.99
N GLY A 31 20.49 -30.46 5.11
CA GLY A 31 19.65 -30.94 4.02
C GLY A 31 18.72 -29.84 3.55
N LEU A 32 18.47 -29.80 2.24
CA LEU A 32 17.44 -28.94 1.66
C LEU A 32 16.06 -29.52 1.98
N VAL A 33 15.04 -28.66 2.05
CA VAL A 33 13.65 -29.09 2.12
C VAL A 33 13.29 -29.91 0.87
N ASP A 34 12.79 -31.14 1.07
CA ASP A 34 12.45 -32.06 -0.02
C ASP A 34 11.07 -31.77 -0.65
N ASP A 35 10.10 -31.29 0.14
CA ASP A 35 8.76 -30.89 -0.32
C ASP A 35 8.38 -29.50 0.21
N PRO A 36 8.76 -28.42 -0.50
CA PRO A 36 8.40 -27.05 -0.14
C PRO A 36 6.90 -26.82 0.03
N ALA A 37 6.06 -27.54 -0.73
CA ALA A 37 4.61 -27.37 -0.69
C ALA A 37 3.98 -27.84 0.64
N ALA A 38 4.71 -28.61 1.45
CA ALA A 38 4.28 -29.00 2.79
C ALA A 38 4.38 -27.87 3.82
N TYR A 39 5.12 -26.81 3.51
CA TYR A 39 5.32 -25.64 4.38
C TYR A 39 4.42 -24.46 4.00
N VAL A 40 3.55 -24.59 3.01
CA VAL A 40 2.63 -23.50 2.66
C VAL A 40 1.36 -23.60 3.49
N ASP A 41 0.99 -22.50 4.14
CA ASP A 41 -0.30 -22.32 4.81
C ASP A 41 -1.06 -21.12 4.19
N PRO A 42 -2.00 -21.37 3.26
CA PRO A 42 -2.79 -20.32 2.63
C PRO A 42 -3.73 -19.54 3.58
N LEU A 43 -3.83 -19.90 4.88
CA LEU A 43 -4.59 -19.13 5.86
C LEU A 43 -3.78 -17.97 6.45
N ILE A 44 -2.45 -17.97 6.34
CA ILE A 44 -1.63 -16.83 6.78
C ILE A 44 -1.95 -15.63 5.88
N GLY A 45 -2.30 -14.49 6.47
CA GLY A 45 -2.75 -13.29 5.75
C GLY A 45 -4.27 -13.17 5.61
N THR A 46 -5.05 -14.17 6.05
CA THR A 46 -6.53 -14.09 6.03
C THR A 46 -7.13 -13.27 7.18
N LYS A 47 -6.27 -12.68 8.01
CA LYS A 47 -6.59 -11.75 9.12
C LYS A 47 -5.57 -10.60 9.11
N ASN A 48 -5.83 -9.56 9.92
CA ASN A 48 -4.94 -8.41 10.12
C ASN A 48 -4.69 -7.60 8.84
N GLY A 49 -5.67 -7.51 7.95
CA GLY A 49 -5.54 -6.73 6.72
C GLY A 49 -4.71 -7.40 5.62
N GLY A 50 -4.19 -8.62 5.79
CA GLY A 50 -3.49 -9.33 4.71
C GLY A 50 -4.33 -9.55 3.45
N ASN A 51 -5.65 -9.67 3.58
CA ASN A 51 -6.62 -9.70 2.49
C ASN A 51 -6.36 -10.77 1.41
N VAL A 52 -5.64 -11.85 1.74
CA VAL A 52 -5.46 -13.02 0.87
C VAL A 52 -6.66 -13.97 0.96
N PHE A 53 -6.67 -15.01 0.11
CA PHE A 53 -7.73 -16.02 0.10
C PHE A 53 -7.16 -17.46 0.19
N PRO A 54 -7.83 -18.39 0.90
CA PRO A 54 -7.28 -19.73 1.16
C PRO A 54 -7.65 -20.79 0.10
N GLY A 55 -8.42 -20.41 -0.91
CA GLY A 55 -9.00 -21.31 -1.91
C GLY A 55 -8.00 -22.02 -2.81
N ALA A 56 -8.50 -23.03 -3.52
CA ALA A 56 -7.73 -23.80 -4.46
C ALA A 56 -7.43 -22.98 -5.73
N VAL A 57 -6.15 -22.76 -6.00
CA VAL A 57 -5.64 -22.05 -7.17
C VAL A 57 -4.35 -22.71 -7.66
N ALA A 58 -4.07 -22.67 -8.96
CA ALA A 58 -2.77 -23.08 -9.51
C ALA A 58 -1.84 -21.85 -9.62
N PRO A 59 -0.51 -22.01 -9.71
CA PRO A 59 0.39 -20.85 -9.88
C PRO A 59 -0.07 -19.96 -11.05
N PHE A 60 -0.23 -18.66 -10.80
CA PHE A 60 -0.75 -17.67 -11.77
C PHE A 60 -2.12 -17.99 -12.38
N GLY A 61 -2.97 -18.76 -11.69
CA GLY A 61 -4.23 -19.28 -12.22
C GLY A 61 -5.26 -18.20 -12.55
N MET A 62 -5.90 -18.30 -13.73
CA MET A 62 -7.11 -17.54 -14.08
C MET A 62 -8.31 -17.92 -13.20
N PHE A 63 -8.33 -19.18 -12.77
CA PHE A 63 -9.39 -19.77 -11.94
C PHE A 63 -8.89 -19.98 -10.51
N SER A 64 -9.68 -19.52 -9.54
CA SER A 64 -9.46 -19.78 -8.11
C SER A 64 -10.78 -20.20 -7.46
N PHE A 65 -10.84 -21.44 -6.95
CA PHE A 65 -12.01 -21.95 -6.22
C PHE A 65 -11.87 -21.66 -4.73
N SER A 66 -12.41 -20.54 -4.26
CA SER A 66 -12.26 -20.11 -2.86
C SER A 66 -13.61 -19.84 -2.19
N PRO A 67 -13.72 -20.03 -0.86
CA PRO A 67 -14.88 -19.59 -0.09
C PRO A 67 -15.11 -18.07 -0.13
N GLU A 68 -16.39 -17.71 -0.22
CA GLU A 68 -16.91 -16.36 0.01
C GLU A 68 -17.50 -16.30 1.43
N ASN A 69 -16.83 -15.59 2.34
CA ASN A 69 -17.37 -15.35 3.67
C ASN A 69 -18.38 -14.21 3.69
N THR A 70 -19.29 -14.27 4.66
CA THR A 70 -20.29 -13.23 4.92
C THR A 70 -20.46 -12.97 6.41
N ARG A 71 -20.78 -11.73 6.76
CA ARG A 71 -21.20 -11.32 8.11
C ARG A 71 -22.72 -11.12 8.20
N GLY A 72 -23.48 -11.75 7.30
CA GLY A 72 -24.94 -11.62 7.24
C GLY A 72 -25.42 -10.41 6.43
N ASP A 73 -24.66 -10.01 5.42
CA ASP A 73 -25.01 -8.94 4.49
C ASP A 73 -24.67 -9.39 3.06
N ALA A 74 -25.69 -9.73 2.27
CA ALA A 74 -25.50 -10.20 0.90
C ALA A 74 -24.94 -9.12 -0.05
N THR A 75 -24.86 -7.86 0.39
CA THR A 75 -24.33 -6.74 -0.40
C THR A 75 -22.87 -6.38 -0.09
N ARG A 76 -22.25 -7.08 0.88
CA ARG A 76 -20.87 -6.84 1.30
C ARG A 76 -20.13 -8.16 1.45
N THR A 77 -18.89 -8.20 1.00
CA THR A 77 -17.97 -9.30 1.34
C THR A 77 -17.33 -9.06 2.71
N ALA A 78 -16.83 -10.11 3.35
CA ALA A 78 -16.20 -10.00 4.67
C ALA A 78 -14.84 -9.28 4.63
N ALA A 79 -14.11 -9.40 3.52
CA ALA A 79 -12.85 -8.72 3.22
C ALA A 79 -12.64 -8.68 1.69
N PRO A 80 -11.78 -7.78 1.17
CA PRO A 80 -11.46 -7.66 -0.25
C PRO A 80 -11.16 -8.96 -1.01
N GLY A 81 -10.40 -9.89 -0.42
CA GLY A 81 -10.09 -11.19 -1.04
C GLY A 81 -11.21 -12.24 -0.93
N GLY A 82 -12.43 -11.86 -0.54
CA GLY A 82 -13.58 -12.77 -0.40
C GLY A 82 -13.65 -13.54 0.92
N TYR A 83 -12.55 -13.60 1.69
CA TYR A 83 -12.43 -14.37 2.92
C TYR A 83 -11.80 -13.56 4.06
N HIS A 84 -12.30 -13.73 5.27
CA HIS A 84 -11.69 -13.18 6.49
C HIS A 84 -11.79 -14.25 7.58
N TYR A 85 -10.67 -14.62 8.21
CA TYR A 85 -10.59 -15.75 9.16
C TYR A 85 -11.70 -15.72 10.21
N ASP A 86 -11.92 -14.58 10.89
CA ASP A 86 -12.96 -14.47 11.93
C ASP A 86 -14.42 -14.45 11.40
N ALA A 87 -14.65 -14.49 10.09
CA ALA A 87 -15.99 -14.54 9.47
C ALA A 87 -16.39 -15.98 9.15
N THR A 88 -16.96 -16.67 10.14
CA THR A 88 -17.19 -18.13 10.11
C THR A 88 -18.45 -18.59 9.37
N ARG A 89 -18.93 -17.83 8.37
CA ARG A 89 -20.10 -18.18 7.55
C ARG A 89 -19.80 -18.04 6.07
N ILE A 90 -20.10 -19.09 5.29
CA ILE A 90 -19.82 -19.17 3.86
C ILE A 90 -21.12 -19.09 3.06
N ARG A 91 -21.19 -18.17 2.09
CA ARG A 91 -22.33 -17.99 1.17
C ARG A 91 -22.16 -18.66 -0.20
N GLY A 92 -20.96 -19.17 -0.47
CA GLY A 92 -20.62 -19.90 -1.69
C GLY A 92 -19.13 -20.06 -1.89
N PHE A 93 -18.75 -20.72 -2.98
CA PHE A 93 -17.39 -20.86 -3.45
C PHE A 93 -17.31 -20.28 -4.87
N SER A 94 -16.68 -19.11 -5.03
CA SER A 94 -16.57 -18.39 -6.30
C SER A 94 -15.37 -18.88 -7.13
N LEU A 95 -15.31 -18.43 -8.40
CA LEU A 95 -14.40 -18.96 -9.42
C LEU A 95 -13.18 -18.05 -9.69
N THR A 96 -13.17 -16.84 -9.13
CA THR A 96 -12.15 -15.79 -9.32
C THR A 96 -11.93 -15.03 -8.02
N HIS A 97 -10.68 -14.66 -7.71
CA HIS A 97 -10.27 -13.93 -6.50
C HIS A 97 -9.02 -13.11 -6.79
N MET A 98 -8.86 -12.00 -6.07
CA MET A 98 -7.61 -11.25 -5.99
C MET A 98 -7.00 -11.40 -4.59
N SER A 99 -5.68 -11.52 -4.53
CA SER A 99 -4.95 -11.72 -3.27
C SER A 99 -4.36 -10.39 -2.80
N GLY A 100 -4.71 -10.00 -1.58
CA GLY A 100 -4.02 -8.92 -0.87
C GLY A 100 -4.41 -7.51 -1.27
N THR A 101 -5.54 -7.29 -1.95
CA THR A 101 -5.94 -5.94 -2.34
C THR A 101 -6.54 -5.15 -1.17
N GLY A 102 -6.22 -3.85 -1.07
CA GLY A 102 -6.89 -2.94 -0.13
C GLY A 102 -8.35 -2.61 -0.48
N CYS A 103 -8.74 -2.76 -1.76
CA CYS A 103 -10.11 -2.56 -2.24
C CYS A 103 -10.82 -3.88 -2.54
N ALA A 104 -12.14 -3.89 -2.33
CA ALA A 104 -13.01 -4.96 -2.83
C ALA A 104 -13.46 -4.74 -4.29
N GLY A 105 -13.90 -5.82 -4.93
CA GLY A 105 -14.54 -5.83 -6.24
C GLY A 105 -13.66 -6.42 -7.33
N GLY A 106 -14.16 -6.49 -8.57
CA GLY A 106 -13.43 -7.17 -9.65
C GLY A 106 -13.44 -8.70 -9.58
N SER A 107 -13.68 -9.33 -8.42
CA SER A 107 -13.66 -10.80 -8.27
C SER A 107 -14.90 -11.37 -7.56
N GLY A 108 -14.79 -12.62 -7.08
CA GLY A 108 -15.85 -13.38 -6.43
C GLY A 108 -16.90 -13.93 -7.39
N ASP A 109 -16.54 -14.15 -8.64
CA ASP A 109 -17.52 -14.44 -9.69
C ASP A 109 -18.17 -15.81 -9.53
N ILE A 110 -19.51 -15.81 -9.69
CA ILE A 110 -20.37 -17.00 -9.81
C ILE A 110 -20.18 -17.98 -8.63
N PRO A 111 -20.54 -17.63 -7.39
CA PRO A 111 -20.43 -18.55 -6.26
C PRO A 111 -21.30 -19.80 -6.42
N PHE A 112 -20.69 -20.96 -6.24
CA PHE A 112 -21.36 -22.26 -6.12
C PHE A 112 -21.61 -22.55 -4.64
N PHE A 113 -22.85 -22.79 -4.23
CA PHE A 113 -23.17 -23.07 -2.83
C PHE A 113 -23.90 -24.40 -2.66
N PRO A 114 -23.29 -25.41 -2.01
CA PRO A 114 -23.93 -26.69 -1.78
C PRO A 114 -24.88 -26.58 -0.57
N TYR A 115 -26.16 -26.81 -0.79
CA TYR A 115 -27.22 -26.61 0.19
C TYR A 115 -27.92 -27.93 0.52
N ALA A 116 -27.91 -28.31 1.80
CA ALA A 116 -28.56 -29.53 2.31
C ALA A 116 -30.05 -29.31 2.65
N GLY A 117 -30.81 -28.74 1.71
CA GLY A 117 -32.22 -28.41 1.86
C GLY A 117 -32.92 -28.18 0.50
N GLU A 118 -34.25 -28.09 0.53
CA GLU A 118 -35.06 -27.76 -0.64
C GLU A 118 -35.02 -26.25 -0.91
N VAL A 119 -34.89 -25.85 -2.17
CA VAL A 119 -34.89 -24.43 -2.56
C VAL A 119 -36.33 -23.95 -2.67
N SER A 120 -36.84 -23.30 -1.62
CA SER A 120 -38.26 -22.92 -1.48
C SER A 120 -38.54 -21.42 -1.62
N SER A 121 -37.49 -20.59 -1.66
CA SER A 121 -37.55 -19.14 -1.87
C SER A 121 -36.45 -18.70 -2.83
N SER A 122 -36.53 -17.48 -3.36
CA SER A 122 -35.44 -16.95 -4.18
C SER A 122 -34.18 -16.74 -3.33
N PRO A 123 -33.02 -17.30 -3.71
CA PRO A 123 -31.75 -17.01 -3.06
C PRO A 123 -31.32 -15.54 -3.11
N ALA A 124 -31.82 -14.74 -4.06
CA ALA A 124 -31.56 -13.30 -4.08
C ALA A 124 -32.37 -12.53 -3.03
N SER A 125 -33.51 -13.07 -2.57
CA SER A 125 -34.29 -12.49 -1.46
C SER A 125 -33.67 -12.70 -0.08
N ASP A 126 -32.69 -13.60 0.04
CA ASP A 126 -31.98 -13.86 1.30
C ASP A 126 -30.89 -12.80 1.53
N THR A 127 -31.32 -11.56 1.76
CA THR A 127 -30.42 -10.39 1.87
C THR A 127 -29.51 -10.40 3.10
N ARG A 128 -29.75 -11.33 4.04
CA ARG A 128 -28.99 -11.50 5.28
C ARG A 128 -28.18 -12.79 5.32
N ASP A 129 -28.11 -13.52 4.21
CA ASP A 129 -27.46 -14.83 4.13
C ASP A 129 -27.93 -15.79 5.25
N ALA A 130 -29.22 -15.73 5.61
CA ALA A 130 -29.79 -16.47 6.73
C ALA A 130 -30.13 -17.92 6.36
N VAL A 131 -30.49 -18.17 5.10
CA VAL A 131 -30.99 -19.47 4.62
C VAL A 131 -29.98 -20.17 3.72
N TYR A 132 -29.40 -19.43 2.77
CA TYR A 132 -28.56 -19.97 1.71
C TYR A 132 -27.07 -19.68 1.92
N ALA A 133 -26.65 -19.74 3.17
CA ALA A 133 -25.26 -19.75 3.63
C ALA A 133 -25.15 -20.71 4.82
N SER A 134 -23.95 -21.16 5.14
CA SER A 134 -23.72 -22.07 6.27
C SER A 134 -22.53 -21.62 7.09
N ASP A 135 -22.65 -21.78 8.41
CA ASP A 135 -21.53 -21.63 9.31
C ASP A 135 -20.52 -22.78 9.09
N PHE A 136 -19.29 -22.59 9.52
CA PHE A 136 -18.22 -23.59 9.57
C PHE A 136 -17.29 -23.34 10.77
N SER A 137 -16.36 -24.26 11.00
CA SER A 137 -15.27 -24.11 11.98
C SER A 137 -13.93 -24.37 11.30
N HIS A 138 -12.89 -23.63 11.68
CA HIS A 138 -11.53 -23.86 11.16
C HIS A 138 -10.98 -25.25 11.53
N ALA A 139 -11.54 -25.91 12.55
CA ALA A 139 -11.20 -27.30 12.88
C ALA A 139 -11.59 -28.29 11.77
N ASP A 140 -12.59 -27.93 10.95
CA ASP A 140 -13.08 -28.71 9.81
C ASP A 140 -12.61 -28.12 8.46
N GLU A 141 -11.71 -27.14 8.50
CA GLU A 141 -11.14 -26.46 7.34
C GLU A 141 -9.71 -26.91 7.09
N LYS A 142 -9.37 -27.08 5.81
CA LYS A 142 -8.02 -27.39 5.37
C LYS A 142 -7.72 -26.66 4.07
N ALA A 143 -6.69 -25.81 4.09
CA ALA A 143 -6.15 -25.14 2.93
C ALA A 143 -4.73 -25.66 2.64
N GLU A 144 -4.47 -26.01 1.38
CA GLU A 144 -3.17 -26.47 0.88
C GLU A 144 -2.96 -25.90 -0.53
N PRO A 145 -1.72 -25.78 -1.04
CA PRO A 145 -1.48 -25.33 -2.41
C PRO A 145 -2.27 -26.14 -3.46
N GLY A 146 -3.24 -25.49 -4.09
CA GLY A 146 -4.11 -26.10 -5.11
C GLY A 146 -5.24 -26.98 -4.57
N HIS A 147 -5.49 -27.00 -3.26
CA HIS A 147 -6.55 -27.79 -2.62
C HIS A 147 -7.17 -27.06 -1.43
N TYR A 148 -8.50 -26.98 -1.40
CA TYR A 148 -9.23 -26.44 -0.25
C TYR A 148 -10.36 -27.40 0.13
N LYS A 149 -10.56 -27.63 1.42
CA LYS A 149 -11.63 -28.48 1.93
C LYS A 149 -12.23 -27.88 3.20
N VAL A 150 -13.56 -27.87 3.29
CA VAL A 150 -14.26 -27.42 4.50
C VAL A 150 -15.50 -28.25 4.79
N GLY A 151 -15.72 -28.58 6.06
CA GLY A 151 -16.98 -29.09 6.58
C GLY A 151 -17.91 -27.94 7.00
N LEU A 152 -19.12 -27.90 6.42
CA LEU A 152 -20.15 -26.91 6.76
C LEU A 152 -21.06 -27.44 7.89
N ALA A 153 -21.53 -26.56 8.76
CA ALA A 153 -22.48 -26.88 9.84
C ALA A 153 -23.80 -27.50 9.35
N SER A 154 -24.16 -27.29 8.07
CA SER A 154 -25.27 -27.97 7.41
C SER A 154 -25.10 -29.50 7.28
N GLY A 155 -23.86 -30.00 7.46
CA GLY A 155 -23.43 -31.38 7.26
C GLY A 155 -22.80 -31.64 5.88
N VAL A 156 -22.72 -30.62 5.02
CA VAL A 156 -22.10 -30.76 3.69
C VAL A 156 -20.59 -30.56 3.79
N THR A 157 -19.81 -31.39 3.10
CA THR A 157 -18.38 -31.14 2.87
C THR A 157 -18.16 -30.62 1.45
N ALA A 158 -17.40 -29.53 1.31
CA ALA A 158 -16.88 -29.04 0.04
C ALA A 158 -15.38 -29.38 -0.07
N ASP A 159 -14.98 -29.99 -1.17
CA ASP A 159 -13.60 -30.41 -1.45
C ASP A 159 -13.25 -29.93 -2.88
N LEU A 160 -12.29 -29.00 -3.00
CA LEU A 160 -12.06 -28.15 -4.16
C LEU A 160 -10.62 -28.23 -4.65
N THR A 161 -10.42 -28.24 -5.97
CA THR A 161 -9.09 -28.13 -6.60
C THR A 161 -9.18 -27.38 -7.93
N ALA A 162 -8.03 -26.90 -8.44
CA ALA A 162 -7.96 -26.05 -9.62
C ALA A 162 -6.82 -26.42 -10.58
N THR A 163 -7.00 -25.98 -11.82
CA THR A 163 -5.99 -25.87 -12.88
C THR A 163 -5.86 -24.39 -13.23
N ALA A 164 -5.12 -24.02 -14.28
CA ALA A 164 -4.99 -22.62 -14.67
C ALA A 164 -6.33 -21.97 -15.05
N ARG A 165 -7.27 -22.69 -15.66
CA ARG A 165 -8.53 -22.12 -16.22
C ARG A 165 -9.79 -22.89 -15.83
N THR A 166 -9.64 -23.94 -15.03
CA THR A 166 -10.73 -24.87 -14.69
C THR A 166 -10.63 -25.33 -13.24
N GLY A 167 -11.76 -25.70 -12.65
CA GLY A 167 -11.86 -26.25 -11.29
C GLY A 167 -12.53 -27.62 -11.26
N SER A 168 -12.27 -28.38 -10.20
CA SER A 168 -13.05 -29.55 -9.81
C SER A 168 -13.55 -29.38 -8.38
N ALA A 169 -14.80 -29.72 -8.14
CA ALA A 169 -15.39 -29.79 -6.82
C ALA A 169 -15.98 -31.17 -6.55
N ARG A 170 -15.92 -31.59 -5.29
CA ARG A 170 -16.59 -32.78 -4.77
C ARG A 170 -17.42 -32.35 -3.56
N PHE A 171 -18.74 -32.38 -3.70
CA PHE A 171 -19.68 -32.03 -2.64
C PHE A 171 -20.29 -33.29 -2.04
N THR A 172 -20.07 -33.51 -0.74
CA THR A 172 -20.61 -34.66 0.00
C THR A 172 -21.74 -34.18 0.90
N TYR A 173 -22.96 -34.61 0.61
CA TYR A 173 -24.16 -34.21 1.35
C TYR A 173 -24.47 -35.20 2.48
N PRO A 174 -25.09 -34.75 3.58
CA PRO A 174 -25.53 -35.64 4.65
C PRO A 174 -26.63 -36.58 4.17
N GLU A 175 -26.59 -37.83 4.63
CA GLU A 175 -27.55 -38.87 4.24
C GLU A 175 -29.00 -38.45 4.59
N GLY A 176 -29.94 -38.78 3.70
CA GLY A 176 -31.37 -38.53 3.89
C GLY A 176 -31.81 -37.06 3.78
N LYS A 177 -30.90 -36.10 3.62
CA LYS A 177 -31.26 -34.69 3.35
C LYS A 177 -31.36 -34.41 1.84
N PRO A 178 -32.12 -33.38 1.42
CA PRO A 178 -32.06 -32.86 0.06
C PRO A 178 -30.64 -32.46 -0.31
N ALA A 179 -30.25 -32.72 -1.56
CA ALA A 179 -28.93 -32.38 -2.10
C ALA A 179 -29.10 -31.36 -3.23
N SER A 180 -29.01 -30.08 -2.88
CA SER A 180 -29.17 -28.96 -3.82
C SER A 180 -27.84 -28.25 -4.02
N LEU A 181 -27.60 -27.73 -5.22
CA LEU A 181 -26.46 -26.86 -5.51
C LEU A 181 -26.97 -25.58 -6.15
N LEU A 182 -26.66 -24.44 -5.53
CA LEU A 182 -26.96 -23.12 -6.07
C LEU A 182 -25.80 -22.63 -6.93
N ILE A 183 -26.11 -22.02 -8.06
CA ILE A 183 -25.17 -21.37 -8.97
C ILE A 183 -25.61 -19.90 -9.07
N ARG A 184 -24.93 -19.04 -8.30
CA ARG A 184 -25.30 -17.64 -8.08
C ARG A 184 -24.66 -16.72 -9.12
N THR A 185 -25.15 -16.76 -10.35
CA THR A 185 -24.47 -16.10 -11.49
C THR A 185 -24.35 -14.58 -11.37
N ALA A 186 -25.20 -13.90 -10.58
CA ALA A 186 -25.13 -12.45 -10.39
C ALA A 186 -24.24 -11.99 -9.22
N ASN A 187 -23.75 -12.89 -8.36
CA ASN A 187 -23.18 -12.57 -7.04
C ASN A 187 -21.64 -12.44 -7.04
N SER A 188 -21.07 -11.58 -7.88
CA SER A 188 -19.67 -11.13 -7.69
C SER A 188 -19.57 -10.29 -6.40
N GLU A 189 -18.37 -10.12 -5.82
CA GLU A 189 -18.14 -9.47 -4.51
C GLU A 189 -18.82 -8.11 -4.35
N VAL A 190 -18.82 -7.31 -5.42
CA VAL A 190 -19.43 -5.98 -5.50
C VAL A 190 -20.60 -5.91 -6.49
N GLY A 191 -21.17 -7.06 -6.83
CA GLY A 191 -22.30 -7.17 -7.74
C GLY A 191 -21.94 -7.21 -9.22
N SER A 192 -22.98 -7.20 -10.06
CA SER A 192 -22.89 -7.32 -11.51
C SER A 192 -23.94 -6.47 -12.21
N THR A 193 -23.64 -6.05 -13.43
CA THR A 193 -24.60 -5.35 -14.30
C THR A 193 -25.53 -6.31 -15.03
N ASP A 194 -25.04 -7.50 -15.38
CA ASP A 194 -25.82 -8.54 -16.02
C ASP A 194 -25.27 -9.93 -15.68
N SER A 195 -26.12 -10.94 -15.75
CA SER A 195 -25.73 -12.34 -15.62
C SER A 195 -26.69 -13.25 -16.38
N THR A 196 -26.23 -14.44 -16.74
CA THR A 196 -27.07 -15.48 -17.37
C THR A 196 -26.78 -16.84 -16.76
N VAL A 197 -27.82 -17.68 -16.69
CA VAL A 197 -27.70 -19.11 -16.38
C VAL A 197 -28.54 -19.93 -17.35
N THR A 198 -28.01 -21.06 -17.79
CA THR A 198 -28.70 -22.07 -18.59
C THR A 198 -28.37 -23.45 -18.05
N ILE A 199 -29.40 -24.21 -17.71
CA ILE A 199 -29.33 -25.57 -17.19
C ILE A 199 -29.79 -26.53 -18.28
N ASP A 200 -28.98 -27.53 -18.60
CA ASP A 200 -29.30 -28.61 -19.53
C ASP A 200 -29.26 -29.95 -18.77
N PRO A 201 -30.44 -30.47 -18.37
CA PRO A 201 -30.53 -31.76 -17.68
C PRO A 201 -30.09 -32.96 -18.51
N ALA A 202 -30.24 -32.89 -19.85
CA ALA A 202 -29.90 -34.00 -20.74
C ALA A 202 -28.39 -34.22 -20.81
N THR A 203 -27.62 -33.13 -20.81
CA THR A 203 -26.16 -33.18 -20.81
C THR A 203 -25.53 -32.97 -19.44
N ARG A 204 -26.34 -32.85 -18.37
CA ARG A 204 -25.90 -32.59 -16.98
C ARG A 204 -24.95 -31.41 -16.91
N THR A 205 -25.31 -30.32 -17.60
CA THR A 205 -24.46 -29.15 -17.76
C THR A 205 -25.18 -27.90 -17.31
N VAL A 206 -24.50 -27.04 -16.56
CA VAL A 206 -24.91 -25.67 -16.28
C VAL A 206 -23.91 -24.74 -16.96
N SER A 207 -24.36 -23.66 -17.59
CA SER A 207 -23.47 -22.69 -18.23
C SER A 207 -24.08 -21.30 -18.22
N GLY A 208 -23.27 -20.27 -18.42
CA GLY A 208 -23.75 -18.90 -18.35
C GLY A 208 -22.63 -17.89 -18.35
N SER A 209 -22.92 -16.70 -17.84
CA SER A 209 -21.95 -15.60 -17.74
C SER A 209 -22.31 -14.61 -16.65
N VAL A 210 -21.33 -13.79 -16.27
CA VAL A 210 -21.51 -12.58 -15.46
C VAL A 210 -20.75 -11.43 -16.10
N THR A 211 -21.37 -10.25 -16.17
CA THR A 211 -20.75 -8.99 -16.63
C THR A 211 -20.55 -8.08 -15.44
N SER A 212 -19.28 -7.86 -15.08
CA SER A 212 -18.87 -7.23 -13.83
C SER A 212 -17.62 -6.36 -14.01
N GLY A 213 -17.08 -5.87 -12.91
CA GLY A 213 -16.02 -4.87 -12.82
C GLY A 213 -16.04 -4.21 -11.44
N ASN A 214 -16.08 -2.87 -11.41
CA ASN A 214 -16.35 -2.11 -10.19
C ASN A 214 -15.34 -2.29 -9.04
N PHE A 215 -14.09 -2.64 -9.37
CA PHE A 215 -12.98 -2.61 -8.41
C PHE A 215 -12.78 -1.20 -7.85
N CYS A 216 -12.71 -1.06 -6.53
CA CYS A 216 -12.70 0.23 -5.81
C CYS A 216 -13.88 1.18 -6.13
N GLY A 217 -14.94 0.77 -6.86
CA GLY A 217 -15.96 1.71 -7.36
C GLY A 217 -16.83 2.36 -6.28
N TYR A 218 -16.78 1.87 -5.05
CA TYR A 218 -17.40 2.55 -3.91
C TYR A 218 -16.64 3.81 -3.48
N LEU A 219 -15.34 3.92 -3.82
CA LEU A 219 -14.50 5.08 -3.54
C LEU A 219 -14.74 6.21 -4.54
N ASP A 220 -14.87 5.90 -5.84
CA ASP A 220 -15.03 6.91 -6.89
C ASP A 220 -15.99 6.46 -8.02
N PRO A 221 -16.85 7.36 -8.55
CA PRO A 221 -17.71 7.08 -9.70
C PRO A 221 -17.01 6.54 -10.95
N GLU A 222 -15.76 6.90 -11.23
CA GLU A 222 -14.97 6.39 -12.37
C GLU A 222 -14.85 4.86 -12.32
N GLY A 223 -14.71 4.30 -11.12
CA GLY A 223 -14.66 2.86 -10.91
C GLY A 223 -16.01 2.16 -11.14
N ARG A 224 -17.15 2.87 -11.12
CA ARG A 224 -18.51 2.29 -11.11
C ARG A 224 -18.99 1.79 -12.47
N ARG A 225 -18.22 0.90 -13.08
CA ARG A 225 -18.47 0.35 -14.41
C ARG A 225 -18.11 -1.12 -14.55
N SER A 226 -18.79 -1.78 -15.47
CA SER A 226 -18.39 -3.10 -15.95
C SER A 226 -17.31 -2.95 -17.01
N TYR A 227 -16.34 -3.85 -16.99
CA TYR A 227 -15.27 -3.89 -17.98
C TYR A 227 -14.83 -5.31 -18.34
N TYR A 228 -15.51 -6.34 -17.83
CA TYR A 228 -15.34 -7.71 -18.29
C TYR A 228 -16.66 -8.48 -18.27
N THR A 229 -16.69 -9.55 -19.07
CA THR A 229 -17.68 -10.63 -18.96
C THR A 229 -16.94 -11.95 -18.76
N LEU A 230 -17.25 -12.67 -17.69
CA LEU A 230 -16.75 -14.01 -17.43
C LEU A 230 -17.80 -15.02 -17.88
N HIS A 231 -17.43 -15.95 -18.75
CA HIS A 231 -18.27 -17.08 -19.15
C HIS A 231 -17.86 -18.36 -18.43
N PHE A 232 -18.82 -19.22 -18.10
CA PHE A 232 -18.54 -20.51 -17.47
C PHE A 232 -19.32 -21.67 -18.08
N THR A 233 -18.80 -22.89 -17.88
CA THR A 233 -19.53 -24.14 -18.04
C THR A 233 -19.17 -25.11 -16.92
N ALA A 234 -20.17 -25.76 -16.33
CA ALA A 234 -20.04 -26.75 -15.28
C ALA A 234 -20.68 -28.07 -15.71
N ARG A 235 -19.94 -29.18 -15.62
CA ARG A 235 -20.41 -30.54 -15.93
C ARG A 235 -20.49 -31.39 -14.67
N PHE A 236 -21.57 -32.15 -14.55
CA PHE A 236 -21.89 -32.95 -13.38
C PHE A 236 -21.86 -34.44 -13.70
N ASP A 237 -21.36 -35.24 -12.76
CA ASP A 237 -21.36 -36.71 -12.89
C ASP A 237 -22.72 -37.33 -12.54
N ARG A 238 -23.53 -36.67 -11.70
CA ARG A 238 -24.87 -37.09 -11.32
C ARG A 238 -25.97 -36.42 -12.14
N ALA A 239 -27.04 -37.17 -12.41
CA ALA A 239 -28.22 -36.64 -13.08
C ALA A 239 -29.00 -35.68 -12.16
N PHE A 240 -29.62 -34.65 -12.74
CA PHE A 240 -30.47 -33.72 -12.00
C PHE A 240 -31.84 -34.37 -11.77
N LYS A 241 -32.23 -34.48 -10.50
CA LYS A 241 -33.58 -34.88 -10.06
C LYS A 241 -34.58 -33.76 -10.34
N ALA A 242 -34.19 -32.52 -10.04
CA ALA A 242 -34.96 -31.32 -10.29
C ALA A 242 -34.03 -30.15 -10.63
N THR A 243 -34.59 -29.13 -11.25
CA THR A 243 -33.89 -27.88 -11.58
C THR A 243 -34.83 -26.71 -11.34
N GLY A 244 -34.28 -25.52 -11.20
CA GLY A 244 -35.05 -24.29 -11.27
C GLY A 244 -34.13 -23.08 -11.36
N THR A 245 -34.73 -21.91 -11.55
CA THR A 245 -34.00 -20.64 -11.60
C THR A 245 -34.67 -19.61 -10.73
N TRP A 246 -33.93 -18.56 -10.39
CA TRP A 246 -34.49 -17.36 -9.78
C TRP A 246 -34.08 -16.12 -10.56
N GLN A 247 -34.90 -15.08 -10.43
CA GLN A 247 -34.60 -13.72 -10.83
C GLN A 247 -35.23 -12.80 -9.79
N ASP A 248 -34.39 -11.98 -9.16
CA ASP A 248 -34.79 -11.08 -8.07
C ASP A 248 -35.57 -11.84 -6.99
N ASP A 249 -36.80 -11.43 -6.66
CA ASP A 249 -37.63 -12.07 -5.66
C ASP A 249 -38.34 -13.35 -6.13
N LYS A 250 -38.29 -13.65 -7.42
CA LYS A 250 -39.06 -14.74 -8.01
C LYS A 250 -38.24 -16.01 -8.18
N LEU A 251 -38.64 -17.05 -7.44
CA LEU A 251 -38.23 -18.44 -7.70
C LEU A 251 -39.13 -19.09 -8.75
N THR A 252 -38.56 -19.78 -9.73
CA THR A 252 -39.28 -20.51 -10.79
C THR A 252 -38.79 -21.96 -10.89
N PRO A 253 -39.38 -22.89 -10.11
CA PRO A 253 -39.08 -24.31 -10.22
C PRO A 253 -39.34 -24.86 -11.63
N GLY A 254 -38.50 -25.78 -12.09
CA GLY A 254 -38.56 -26.37 -13.44
C GLY A 254 -38.01 -25.47 -14.56
N SER A 255 -37.80 -24.17 -14.31
CA SER A 255 -37.14 -23.29 -15.26
C SER A 255 -35.67 -23.72 -15.47
N THR A 256 -35.17 -23.53 -16.68
CA THR A 256 -33.80 -23.87 -17.07
C THR A 256 -32.98 -22.65 -17.50
N ARG A 257 -33.59 -21.45 -17.53
CA ARG A 257 -32.91 -20.22 -17.93
C ARG A 257 -33.36 -19.05 -17.07
N ALA A 258 -32.41 -18.22 -16.69
CA ALA A 258 -32.65 -16.91 -16.10
C ALA A 258 -31.52 -15.95 -16.46
N SER A 259 -31.81 -14.66 -16.34
CA SER A 259 -30.84 -13.59 -16.54
C SER A 259 -31.16 -12.39 -15.67
N GLY A 260 -30.16 -11.55 -15.40
CA GLY A 260 -30.27 -10.34 -14.60
C GLY A 260 -29.10 -10.18 -13.64
N GLY A 261 -28.50 -8.99 -13.62
CA GLY A 261 -27.47 -8.61 -12.66
C GLY A 261 -28.04 -8.20 -11.30
N SER A 262 -27.18 -7.84 -10.37
CA SER A 262 -27.54 -7.42 -9.01
C SER A 262 -27.93 -5.94 -8.91
N GLY A 263 -28.54 -5.37 -9.96
CA GLY A 263 -28.93 -3.95 -10.01
C GLY A 263 -27.83 -2.98 -10.47
N GLY A 264 -26.68 -3.46 -10.96
CA GLY A 264 -25.58 -2.63 -11.45
C GLY A 264 -24.84 -1.86 -10.34
N PHE A 265 -24.15 -0.78 -10.72
CA PHE A 265 -23.24 -0.03 -9.82
C PHE A 265 -23.72 1.38 -9.45
N ALA A 266 -24.94 1.74 -9.86
CA ALA A 266 -25.52 3.08 -9.61
C ALA A 266 -25.77 3.37 -8.11
N ASN A 267 -25.85 2.34 -7.27
CA ASN A 267 -26.04 2.47 -5.82
C ASN A 267 -24.68 2.63 -5.09
N GLY A 268 -23.93 3.67 -5.46
CA GLY A 268 -22.64 3.97 -4.84
C GLY A 268 -21.59 2.86 -5.02
N GLY A 269 -21.61 2.15 -6.16
CA GLY A 269 -20.69 1.03 -6.41
C GLY A 269 -21.01 -0.23 -5.60
N ARG A 270 -22.21 -0.37 -5.07
CA ARG A 270 -22.64 -1.56 -4.29
C ARG A 270 -23.79 -2.29 -4.99
N PRO A 271 -23.91 -3.62 -4.82
CA PRO A 271 -25.07 -4.37 -5.32
C PRO A 271 -26.37 -3.94 -4.62
N VAL A 272 -27.49 -4.13 -5.31
CA VAL A 272 -28.83 -3.86 -4.77
C VAL A 272 -29.36 -5.12 -4.09
N ALA A 273 -29.65 -5.04 -2.80
CA ALA A 273 -30.23 -6.13 -2.03
C ALA A 273 -31.53 -6.64 -2.68
N GLY A 274 -31.72 -7.96 -2.75
CA GLY A 274 -32.91 -8.56 -3.36
C GLY A 274 -32.83 -8.77 -4.88
N LYS A 275 -31.76 -8.29 -5.54
CA LYS A 275 -31.61 -8.36 -7.00
C LYS A 275 -30.61 -9.43 -7.42
N GLY A 276 -30.83 -10.01 -8.59
CA GLY A 276 -29.90 -10.93 -9.24
C GLY A 276 -30.55 -12.24 -9.70
N ALA A 277 -29.92 -12.87 -10.67
CA ALA A 277 -30.33 -14.16 -11.22
C ALA A 277 -29.37 -15.30 -10.85
N GLY A 278 -29.90 -16.52 -10.96
CA GLY A 278 -29.11 -17.74 -10.85
C GLY A 278 -29.98 -19.00 -11.00
N GLY A 279 -29.35 -20.15 -10.79
CA GLY A 279 -29.98 -21.45 -11.00
C GLY A 279 -29.66 -22.44 -9.87
N TYR A 280 -30.54 -23.41 -9.67
CA TYR A 280 -30.27 -24.54 -8.78
C TYR A 280 -30.51 -25.86 -9.49
N VAL A 281 -29.73 -26.86 -9.09
CA VAL A 281 -29.92 -28.26 -9.47
C VAL A 281 -30.03 -29.10 -8.20
N GLU A 282 -30.92 -30.08 -8.22
CA GLU A 282 -31.11 -31.03 -7.13
C GLU A 282 -30.72 -32.43 -7.58
N PHE A 283 -30.15 -33.21 -6.68
CA PHE A 283 -29.74 -34.59 -6.92
C PHE A 283 -30.60 -35.55 -6.10
N ALA A 284 -30.75 -36.77 -6.59
CA ALA A 284 -31.37 -37.82 -5.80
C ALA A 284 -30.55 -38.06 -4.50
N PRO A 285 -31.18 -38.18 -3.33
CA PRO A 285 -30.48 -38.57 -2.11
C PRO A 285 -29.69 -39.87 -2.32
N GLY A 286 -28.49 -39.96 -1.75
CA GLY A 286 -27.62 -41.13 -1.87
C GLY A 286 -26.29 -40.92 -1.15
N SER A 287 -25.51 -41.99 -0.99
CA SER A 287 -24.29 -42.01 -0.17
C SER A 287 -23.02 -41.51 -0.87
N GLY A 288 -23.08 -41.19 -2.16
CA GLY A 288 -21.93 -40.75 -2.96
C GLY A 288 -21.89 -39.23 -3.20
N PRO A 289 -20.69 -38.65 -3.35
CA PRO A 289 -20.54 -37.22 -3.61
C PRO A 289 -21.06 -36.81 -4.99
N VAL A 290 -21.37 -35.52 -5.16
CA VAL A 290 -21.59 -34.87 -6.45
C VAL A 290 -20.26 -34.30 -6.92
N ASN A 291 -19.72 -34.78 -8.04
CA ASN A 291 -18.51 -34.21 -8.63
C ASN A 291 -18.89 -33.21 -9.73
N VAL A 292 -18.27 -32.04 -9.69
CA VAL A 292 -18.48 -30.94 -10.64
C VAL A 292 -17.15 -30.56 -11.27
N LYS A 293 -17.13 -30.36 -12.58
CA LYS A 293 -15.99 -29.81 -13.31
C LYS A 293 -16.39 -28.50 -13.97
N VAL A 294 -15.66 -27.43 -13.73
CA VAL A 294 -16.00 -26.08 -14.17
C VAL A 294 -14.88 -25.51 -15.03
N GLY A 295 -15.18 -24.94 -16.20
CA GLY A 295 -14.24 -24.14 -16.98
C GLY A 295 -14.73 -22.71 -17.11
N ILE A 296 -13.81 -21.74 -17.13
CA ILE A 296 -14.11 -20.31 -17.31
C ILE A 296 -13.39 -19.72 -18.53
N SER A 297 -13.86 -18.59 -19.04
CA SER A 297 -13.23 -17.83 -20.13
C SER A 297 -13.75 -16.39 -20.16
N TYR A 298 -12.85 -15.41 -20.32
CA TYR A 298 -13.22 -14.01 -20.61
C TYR A 298 -13.57 -13.77 -22.10
N VAL A 299 -13.36 -14.77 -22.96
CA VAL A 299 -13.60 -14.66 -24.40
C VAL A 299 -15.03 -15.08 -24.75
N SER A 300 -15.45 -16.27 -24.33
CA SER A 300 -16.76 -16.83 -24.68
C SER A 300 -17.10 -18.12 -23.92
N ARG A 301 -18.38 -18.52 -23.94
CA ARG A 301 -18.82 -19.86 -23.50
C ARG A 301 -18.09 -20.99 -24.24
N ALA A 302 -17.83 -20.86 -25.53
CA ALA A 302 -17.09 -21.86 -26.29
C ALA A 302 -15.63 -21.99 -25.80
N GLY A 303 -15.01 -20.86 -25.44
CA GLY A 303 -13.70 -20.82 -24.79
C GLY A 303 -13.71 -21.56 -23.45
N ALA A 304 -14.72 -21.32 -22.60
CA ALA A 304 -14.87 -22.02 -21.33
C ALA A 304 -14.99 -23.56 -21.50
N VAL A 305 -15.73 -24.02 -22.52
CA VAL A 305 -15.82 -25.45 -22.88
C VAL A 305 -14.47 -25.99 -23.38
N ALA A 306 -13.75 -25.24 -24.20
CA ALA A 306 -12.45 -25.63 -24.73
C ALA A 306 -11.39 -25.72 -23.61
N ASN A 307 -11.37 -24.74 -22.70
CA ASN A 307 -10.50 -24.76 -21.50
C ASN A 307 -10.78 -26.01 -20.66
N LEU A 308 -12.06 -26.31 -20.39
CA LEU A 308 -12.44 -27.51 -19.66
C LEU A 308 -11.98 -28.79 -20.34
N ALA A 309 -12.13 -28.89 -21.67
CA ALA A 309 -11.69 -30.05 -22.43
C ALA A 309 -10.15 -30.21 -22.44
N ALA A 310 -9.41 -29.10 -22.46
CA ALA A 310 -7.95 -29.11 -22.51
C ALA A 310 -7.31 -29.47 -21.16
N GLU A 311 -7.80 -28.88 -20.07
CA GLU A 311 -7.13 -28.97 -18.76
C GLU A 311 -7.78 -30.00 -17.83
N ASN A 312 -9.09 -30.23 -17.95
CA ASN A 312 -9.86 -31.09 -17.05
C ASN A 312 -10.91 -31.95 -17.79
N PRO A 313 -10.48 -32.79 -18.75
CA PRO A 313 -11.37 -33.62 -19.56
C PRO A 313 -12.13 -34.65 -18.71
N SER A 314 -13.23 -35.20 -19.24
CA SER A 314 -14.14 -36.08 -18.48
C SER A 314 -13.49 -37.32 -17.86
N HIS A 315 -12.41 -37.84 -18.43
CA HIS A 315 -11.71 -39.03 -17.94
C HIS A 315 -10.78 -38.76 -16.76
N ARG A 316 -10.39 -37.50 -16.48
CA ARG A 316 -9.57 -37.18 -15.31
C ARG A 316 -10.40 -37.17 -14.03
N THR A 317 -9.91 -37.73 -12.95
CA THR A 317 -10.61 -37.71 -11.65
C THR A 317 -10.30 -36.43 -10.89
N PHE A 318 -11.10 -36.12 -9.86
CA PHE A 318 -10.81 -35.03 -8.92
C PHE A 318 -9.41 -35.16 -8.32
N ASP A 319 -9.05 -36.36 -7.83
CA ASP A 319 -7.78 -36.59 -7.15
C ASP A 319 -6.59 -36.41 -8.12
N GLN A 320 -6.74 -36.78 -9.40
CA GLN A 320 -5.71 -36.52 -10.42
C GLN A 320 -5.49 -35.02 -10.70
N ILE A 321 -6.54 -34.20 -10.63
CA ILE A 321 -6.41 -32.74 -10.75
C ILE A 321 -5.77 -32.17 -9.50
N LYS A 322 -6.21 -32.60 -8.31
CA LYS A 322 -5.61 -32.23 -7.02
C LYS A 322 -4.11 -32.50 -7.00
N ASP A 323 -3.71 -33.72 -7.37
CA ASP A 323 -2.30 -34.09 -7.38
C ASP A 323 -1.51 -33.30 -8.44
N ALA A 324 -2.13 -32.94 -9.57
CA ALA A 324 -1.49 -32.09 -10.57
C ALA A 324 -1.30 -30.65 -10.09
N ALA A 325 -2.28 -30.10 -9.36
CA ALA A 325 -2.18 -28.78 -8.75
C ALA A 325 -1.06 -28.73 -7.69
N ARG A 326 -1.02 -29.71 -6.78
CA ARG A 326 0.07 -29.83 -5.79
C ARG A 326 1.44 -29.95 -6.46
N ARG A 327 1.56 -30.76 -7.52
CA ARG A 327 2.81 -30.87 -8.28
C ARG A 327 3.21 -29.53 -8.93
N ALA A 328 2.27 -28.82 -9.54
CA ALA A 328 2.55 -27.52 -10.15
C ALA A 328 3.06 -26.51 -9.11
N TRP A 329 2.49 -26.51 -7.90
CA TRP A 329 2.98 -25.68 -6.80
C TRP A 329 4.37 -26.10 -6.33
N ARG A 330 4.56 -27.39 -6.04
CA ARG A 330 5.88 -27.91 -5.65
C ARG A 330 6.93 -27.52 -6.69
N ASP A 331 6.68 -27.72 -7.98
CA ASP A 331 7.65 -27.41 -9.04
C ASP A 331 8.00 -25.91 -9.12
N ARG A 332 7.09 -25.00 -8.71
CA ARG A 332 7.38 -23.56 -8.63
C ARG A 332 8.09 -23.16 -7.34
N LEU A 333 7.68 -23.72 -6.21
CA LEU A 333 8.29 -23.45 -4.90
C LEU A 333 9.70 -24.05 -4.80
N ASP A 334 9.95 -25.17 -5.48
CA ASP A 334 11.26 -25.85 -5.57
C ASP A 334 12.30 -25.03 -6.34
N ALA A 335 11.89 -23.94 -7.02
CA ALA A 335 12.83 -22.98 -7.59
C ALA A 335 13.70 -22.31 -6.51
N ILE A 336 13.24 -22.26 -5.26
CA ILE A 336 14.06 -21.88 -4.11
C ILE A 336 14.04 -22.98 -3.04
N ARG A 337 15.17 -23.63 -2.83
CA ARG A 337 15.33 -24.67 -1.80
C ARG A 337 16.13 -24.13 -0.63
N VAL A 338 15.54 -24.14 0.55
CA VAL A 338 16.21 -23.72 1.80
C VAL A 338 16.63 -24.93 2.62
N GLY A 339 17.73 -24.83 3.35
CA GLY A 339 18.22 -25.83 4.29
C GLY A 339 18.59 -25.19 5.63
N GLY A 340 18.12 -25.80 6.73
CA GLY A 340 18.18 -25.23 8.07
C GLY A 340 16.95 -24.38 8.40
N GLY A 341 17.04 -23.54 9.45
CA GLY A 341 15.88 -22.82 10.00
C GLY A 341 14.87 -23.71 10.74
N THR A 342 13.97 -23.09 11.48
CA THR A 342 12.83 -23.71 12.15
C THR A 342 11.70 -24.00 11.17
N ASP A 343 10.76 -24.87 11.55
CA ASP A 343 9.58 -25.12 10.71
C ASP A 343 8.73 -23.85 10.56
N ALA A 344 8.64 -23.00 11.59
CA ALA A 344 7.92 -21.72 11.49
C ALA A 344 8.54 -20.79 10.43
N GLU A 345 9.87 -20.66 10.42
CA GLU A 345 10.59 -19.85 9.41
C GLU A 345 10.39 -20.40 7.99
N ARG A 346 10.43 -21.73 7.82
CA ARG A 346 10.15 -22.38 6.53
C ARG A 346 8.70 -22.16 6.11
N THR A 347 7.76 -22.23 7.06
CA THR A 347 6.33 -21.99 6.78
C THR A 347 6.08 -20.57 6.32
N THR A 348 6.59 -19.56 7.04
CA THR A 348 6.47 -18.15 6.64
C THR A 348 7.14 -17.93 5.27
N PHE A 349 8.34 -18.46 5.05
CA PHE A 349 9.06 -18.30 3.78
C PHE A 349 8.32 -18.89 2.59
N TYR A 350 7.90 -20.16 2.66
CA TYR A 350 7.23 -20.81 1.53
C TYR A 350 5.80 -20.30 1.32
N THR A 351 5.14 -19.83 2.38
CA THR A 351 3.84 -19.16 2.24
C THR A 351 3.96 -17.80 1.56
N ALA A 352 4.96 -16.98 1.93
CA ALA A 352 5.25 -15.74 1.22
C ALA A 352 5.60 -16.01 -0.25
N LEU A 353 6.45 -17.01 -0.54
CA LEU A 353 6.75 -17.40 -1.92
C LEU A 353 5.50 -17.87 -2.69
N TYR A 354 4.58 -18.59 -2.03
CA TYR A 354 3.30 -18.98 -2.61
C TYR A 354 2.45 -17.76 -3.01
N HIS A 355 2.28 -16.79 -2.10
CA HIS A 355 1.50 -15.58 -2.38
C HIS A 355 2.11 -14.73 -3.50
N ALA A 356 3.44 -14.58 -3.50
CA ALA A 356 4.16 -13.87 -4.57
C ALA A 356 3.94 -14.48 -5.97
N LEU A 357 3.49 -15.73 -6.08
CA LEU A 357 3.28 -16.47 -7.32
C LEU A 357 1.79 -16.61 -7.72
N LEU A 358 0.87 -15.93 -7.02
CA LEU A 358 -0.55 -15.90 -7.36
C LEU A 358 -0.85 -14.94 -8.51
N HIS A 359 -0.24 -13.76 -8.48
CA HIS A 359 -0.43 -12.69 -9.46
C HIS A 359 0.92 -12.26 -10.09
N PRO A 360 0.90 -11.60 -11.26
CA PRO A 360 -0.24 -11.44 -12.18
C PRO A 360 -0.72 -12.80 -12.69
N ASN A 361 -2.01 -12.91 -13.00
CA ASN A 361 -2.59 -14.20 -13.40
C ASN A 361 -2.87 -14.27 -14.90
N VAL A 362 -2.97 -15.49 -15.42
CA VAL A 362 -3.30 -15.73 -16.82
C VAL A 362 -4.72 -15.23 -17.11
N ILE A 363 -4.92 -14.57 -18.26
CA ILE A 363 -6.23 -14.12 -18.75
C ILE A 363 -6.56 -14.64 -20.17
N SER A 364 -5.63 -15.33 -20.81
CA SER A 364 -5.85 -16.01 -22.09
C SER A 364 -6.41 -17.42 -21.91
N ASP A 365 -7.30 -17.85 -22.80
CA ASP A 365 -7.78 -19.23 -22.95
C ASP A 365 -6.64 -20.19 -23.37
N ALA A 366 -6.88 -21.50 -23.24
CA ALA A 366 -5.95 -22.56 -23.61
C ALA A 366 -5.65 -22.58 -25.12
N ASP A 367 -6.54 -22.02 -25.93
CA ASP A 367 -6.35 -21.81 -27.38
C ASP A 367 -5.61 -20.51 -27.72
N ARG A 368 -5.06 -19.83 -26.71
CA ARG A 368 -4.29 -18.57 -26.78
C ARG A 368 -5.12 -17.33 -27.09
N ARG A 369 -6.46 -17.39 -27.15
CA ARG A 369 -7.28 -16.18 -27.31
C ARG A 369 -7.51 -15.48 -25.97
N TYR A 370 -7.64 -14.16 -25.98
CA TYR A 370 -7.98 -13.38 -24.79
C TYR A 370 -8.80 -12.15 -25.16
N ARG A 371 -9.54 -11.59 -24.21
CA ARG A 371 -10.22 -10.30 -24.38
C ARG A 371 -9.30 -9.18 -23.93
N GLY A 372 -9.01 -8.24 -24.82
CA GLY A 372 -8.08 -7.13 -24.58
C GLY A 372 -8.73 -5.92 -23.92
N SER A 373 -7.93 -4.91 -23.62
CA SER A 373 -8.39 -3.63 -23.03
C SER A 373 -9.33 -2.84 -23.94
N ASP A 374 -9.38 -3.15 -25.23
CA ASP A 374 -10.29 -2.57 -26.24
C ASP A 374 -11.58 -3.37 -26.43
N ASP A 375 -11.86 -4.33 -25.54
CA ASP A 375 -13.00 -5.25 -25.61
C ASP A 375 -13.04 -6.12 -26.89
N LYS A 376 -11.89 -6.29 -27.56
CA LYS A 376 -11.77 -7.20 -28.71
C LYS A 376 -11.07 -8.49 -28.30
N VAL A 377 -11.30 -9.52 -29.11
CA VAL A 377 -10.59 -10.80 -28.95
C VAL A 377 -9.26 -10.72 -29.68
N HIS A 378 -8.18 -10.90 -28.93
CA HIS A 378 -6.80 -10.97 -29.41
C HIS A 378 -6.26 -12.39 -29.26
N THR A 379 -5.04 -12.61 -29.74
CA THR A 379 -4.34 -13.90 -29.60
C THR A 379 -2.93 -13.67 -29.09
N VAL A 380 -2.50 -14.45 -28.11
CA VAL A 380 -1.15 -14.35 -27.52
C VAL A 380 -0.10 -14.41 -28.63
N PRO A 381 0.79 -13.40 -28.74
CA PRO A 381 1.80 -13.34 -29.79
C PRO A 381 2.72 -14.58 -29.80
N ARG A 382 3.26 -14.94 -30.96
CA ARG A 382 4.22 -16.05 -31.08
C ARG A 382 5.44 -15.80 -30.18
N GLY A 383 6.02 -16.86 -29.64
CA GLY A 383 7.11 -16.77 -28.65
C GLY A 383 6.60 -16.83 -27.20
N HIS A 384 5.41 -16.30 -26.95
CA HIS A 384 4.81 -16.21 -25.62
C HIS A 384 3.84 -17.36 -25.31
N ARG A 385 3.71 -17.71 -24.03
CA ARG A 385 2.88 -18.85 -23.57
C ARG A 385 1.48 -18.44 -23.16
N ALA A 386 1.33 -17.28 -22.53
CA ALA A 386 0.06 -16.76 -22.04
C ALA A 386 0.01 -15.23 -22.13
N GLN A 387 -1.22 -14.70 -22.13
CA GLN A 387 -1.45 -13.31 -21.76
C GLN A 387 -1.68 -13.27 -20.26
N TYR A 388 -0.94 -12.40 -19.57
CA TYR A 388 -1.11 -12.07 -18.17
C TYR A 388 -1.94 -10.79 -18.00
N GLY A 389 -2.67 -10.72 -16.90
CA GLY A 389 -3.47 -9.59 -16.47
C GLY A 389 -3.46 -9.49 -14.95
N THR A 390 -4.19 -8.52 -14.43
CA THR A 390 -4.24 -8.19 -12.99
C THR A 390 -2.88 -7.75 -12.45
N PHE A 391 -2.62 -6.45 -12.51
CA PHE A 391 -1.35 -5.84 -12.12
C PHE A 391 -1.61 -4.72 -11.12
N SER A 392 -1.14 -4.92 -9.88
CA SER A 392 -1.10 -3.87 -8.85
C SER A 392 0.17 -3.06 -9.04
N GLY A 393 0.20 -2.25 -10.10
CA GLY A 393 1.45 -1.75 -10.67
C GLY A 393 2.29 -1.00 -9.65
N TRP A 394 1.67 -0.13 -8.85
CA TRP A 394 2.33 0.70 -7.82
C TRP A 394 3.07 -0.11 -6.75
N ASP A 395 2.64 -1.34 -6.49
CA ASP A 395 3.21 -2.24 -5.48
C ASP A 395 4.26 -3.15 -6.11
N VAL A 396 3.86 -3.90 -7.14
CA VAL A 396 4.61 -5.05 -7.66
C VAL A 396 5.90 -4.65 -8.39
N TYR A 397 6.03 -3.39 -8.81
CA TYR A 397 7.25 -2.93 -9.48
C TYR A 397 8.45 -2.90 -8.53
N ARG A 398 8.23 -2.81 -7.21
CA ARG A 398 9.27 -2.54 -6.20
C ARG A 398 10.22 -3.74 -6.06
N ASP A 399 9.67 -4.94 -6.01
CA ASP A 399 10.44 -6.18 -5.84
C ASP A 399 9.80 -7.44 -6.47
N GLN A 400 8.47 -7.54 -6.53
CA GLN A 400 7.81 -8.78 -6.96
C GLN A 400 8.16 -9.15 -8.41
N VAL A 401 8.03 -8.24 -9.38
CA VAL A 401 8.30 -8.58 -10.78
C VAL A 401 9.77 -8.98 -11.01
N GLN A 402 10.69 -8.47 -10.18
CA GLN A 402 12.09 -8.85 -10.15
C GLN A 402 12.24 -10.27 -9.60
N LEU A 403 11.56 -10.62 -8.50
CA LEU A 403 11.53 -11.98 -7.95
C LEU A 403 10.99 -12.97 -8.99
N LEU A 404 9.83 -12.69 -9.58
CA LEU A 404 9.21 -13.55 -10.60
C LEU A 404 10.16 -13.80 -11.78
N THR A 405 10.85 -12.75 -12.24
CA THR A 405 11.77 -12.84 -13.37
C THR A 405 13.08 -13.54 -12.99
N LEU A 406 13.55 -13.39 -11.76
CA LEU A 406 14.72 -14.11 -11.25
C LEU A 406 14.51 -15.63 -11.32
N LEU A 407 13.31 -16.07 -10.94
CA LEU A 407 12.92 -17.48 -10.90
C LEU A 407 12.61 -18.04 -12.29
N ASP A 408 11.89 -17.28 -13.12
CA ASP A 408 11.55 -17.67 -14.49
C ASP A 408 11.59 -16.47 -15.45
N PRO A 409 12.74 -16.23 -16.11
CA PRO A 409 12.89 -15.14 -17.07
C PRO A 409 11.89 -15.19 -18.25
N ARG A 410 11.36 -16.37 -18.58
CA ARG A 410 10.34 -16.49 -19.63
C ARG A 410 8.99 -16.00 -19.14
N THR A 411 8.61 -16.31 -17.91
CA THR A 411 7.41 -15.71 -17.28
C THR A 411 7.55 -14.20 -17.18
N GLY A 412 8.72 -13.68 -16.78
CA GLY A 412 8.98 -12.23 -16.81
C GLY A 412 8.82 -11.63 -18.22
N SER A 413 9.31 -12.31 -19.25
CA SER A 413 9.16 -11.86 -20.65
C SER A 413 7.70 -11.87 -21.13
N ASP A 414 6.92 -12.89 -20.78
CA ASP A 414 5.48 -12.96 -21.05
C ASP A 414 4.72 -11.84 -20.33
N ILE A 415 5.09 -11.51 -19.10
CA ILE A 415 4.51 -10.40 -18.33
C ILE A 415 4.81 -9.05 -19.01
N ALA A 416 6.07 -8.78 -19.37
CA ALA A 416 6.45 -7.53 -20.03
C ALA A 416 5.73 -7.36 -21.39
N GLN A 417 5.65 -8.43 -22.19
CA GLN A 417 4.88 -8.38 -23.43
C GLN A 417 3.39 -8.18 -23.16
N SER A 418 2.83 -8.83 -22.13
CA SER A 418 1.42 -8.71 -21.77
C SER A 418 1.03 -7.26 -21.45
N LEU A 419 1.84 -6.57 -20.62
CA LEU A 419 1.65 -5.14 -20.33
C LEU A 419 1.71 -4.29 -21.60
N TYR A 420 2.65 -4.58 -22.51
CA TYR A 420 2.75 -3.86 -23.77
C TYR A 420 1.52 -4.06 -24.68
N GLU A 421 1.00 -5.28 -24.77
CA GLU A 421 -0.22 -5.55 -25.54
C GLU A 421 -1.44 -4.84 -24.95
N LEU A 422 -1.61 -4.86 -23.63
CA LEU A 422 -2.71 -4.15 -22.96
C LEU A 422 -2.61 -2.64 -23.18
N ALA A 423 -1.41 -2.06 -23.09
CA ALA A 423 -1.20 -0.65 -23.39
C ALA A 423 -1.52 -0.30 -24.86
N ARG A 424 -1.09 -1.13 -25.82
CA ARG A 424 -1.44 -0.95 -27.26
C ARG A 424 -2.95 -0.99 -27.48
N GLN A 425 -3.63 -1.90 -26.79
CA GLN A 425 -5.08 -2.06 -26.85
C GLN A 425 -5.80 -0.91 -26.16
N ASN A 426 -5.19 -0.28 -25.17
CA ASN A 426 -5.69 0.90 -24.47
C ASN A 426 -5.22 2.23 -25.10
N GLY A 427 -5.05 2.29 -26.42
CA GLY A 427 -4.69 3.53 -27.13
C GLY A 427 -3.28 4.07 -26.83
N GLY A 428 -2.38 3.23 -26.30
CA GLY A 428 -1.04 3.60 -25.87
C GLY A 428 -0.92 4.00 -24.40
N ILE A 429 -2.01 3.93 -23.63
CA ILE A 429 -2.04 4.23 -22.19
C ILE A 429 -1.64 2.99 -21.41
N TRP A 430 -0.60 3.10 -20.60
CA TRP A 430 -0.20 2.07 -19.64
C TRP A 430 -0.89 2.37 -18.31
N ASP A 431 -1.90 1.57 -17.97
CA ASP A 431 -2.61 1.78 -16.72
C ASP A 431 -1.71 1.48 -15.52
N ARG A 432 -1.86 2.25 -14.44
CA ARG A 432 -1.15 2.01 -13.18
C ARG A 432 -1.63 0.74 -12.51
N TRP A 433 -2.92 0.44 -12.65
CA TRP A 433 -3.55 -0.68 -11.99
C TRP A 433 -4.52 -1.37 -12.96
N LEU A 434 -4.29 -2.66 -13.19
CA LEU A 434 -5.08 -3.46 -14.12
C LEU A 434 -5.82 -4.53 -13.33
N HIS A 435 -7.13 -4.70 -13.57
CA HIS A 435 -7.87 -5.90 -13.18
C HIS A 435 -8.16 -6.72 -14.45
N GLY A 436 -7.61 -7.93 -14.55
CA GLY A 436 -7.63 -8.67 -15.81
C GLY A 436 -7.00 -7.84 -16.93
N ALA A 437 -7.79 -7.51 -17.96
CA ALA A 437 -7.38 -6.62 -19.05
C ALA A 437 -7.85 -5.15 -18.89
N GLY A 438 -8.65 -4.83 -17.87
CA GLY A 438 -9.26 -3.51 -17.70
C GLY A 438 -8.40 -2.60 -16.81
N GLY A 439 -8.21 -1.35 -17.27
CA GLY A 439 -7.61 -0.30 -16.44
C GLY A 439 -8.56 0.19 -15.35
N THR A 440 -8.08 0.26 -14.11
CA THR A 440 -8.83 0.74 -12.94
C THR A 440 -8.32 2.09 -12.44
N HIS A 441 -7.15 2.54 -12.89
CA HIS A 441 -6.54 3.84 -12.56
C HIS A 441 -6.11 4.02 -11.10
N VAL A 442 -6.25 3.00 -10.27
CA VAL A 442 -5.96 3.02 -8.83
C VAL A 442 -4.48 3.37 -8.57
N MET A 443 -4.21 4.09 -7.47
CA MET A 443 -2.89 4.59 -7.04
C MET A 443 -2.30 5.66 -7.98
N ASN A 444 -1.02 6.01 -7.78
CA ASN A 444 -0.33 7.11 -8.46
C ASN A 444 0.96 6.65 -9.18
N GLY A 445 1.64 7.56 -9.89
CA GLY A 445 2.90 7.29 -10.57
C GLY A 445 2.81 6.66 -11.97
N ASP A 446 3.93 6.09 -12.43
CA ASP A 446 4.04 5.40 -13.73
C ASP A 446 4.81 4.08 -13.58
N PRO A 447 4.19 3.06 -12.95
CA PRO A 447 4.88 1.84 -12.51
C PRO A 447 5.26 0.89 -13.65
N SER A 448 4.67 1.06 -14.85
CA SER A 448 4.98 0.21 -16.01
C SER A 448 6.42 0.38 -16.49
N ALA A 449 6.96 1.60 -16.46
CA ALA A 449 8.36 1.85 -16.82
C ALA A 449 9.37 1.13 -15.90
N PRO A 450 9.32 1.29 -14.55
CA PRO A 450 10.20 0.55 -13.66
C PRO A 450 9.95 -0.96 -13.69
N ALA A 451 8.72 -1.44 -13.84
CA ALA A 451 8.44 -2.87 -13.97
C ALA A 451 9.13 -3.48 -15.22
N LEU A 452 8.99 -2.88 -16.40
CA LEU A 452 9.63 -3.37 -17.63
C LEU A 452 11.17 -3.29 -17.54
N ALA A 453 11.70 -2.24 -16.94
CA ALA A 453 13.14 -2.11 -16.71
C ALA A 453 13.68 -3.18 -15.74
N GLY A 454 12.95 -3.45 -14.66
CA GLY A 454 13.27 -4.48 -13.67
C GLY A 454 13.24 -5.88 -14.29
N ILE A 455 12.16 -6.23 -14.99
CA ILE A 455 12.07 -7.49 -15.75
C ILE A 455 13.26 -7.63 -16.70
N ARG A 456 13.59 -6.57 -17.45
CA ARG A 456 14.75 -6.58 -18.36
C ARG A 456 16.06 -6.80 -17.62
N ALA A 457 16.26 -6.15 -16.48
CA ALA A 457 17.48 -6.27 -15.67
C ALA A 457 17.65 -7.67 -15.06
N PHE A 458 16.55 -8.33 -14.70
CA PHE A 458 16.53 -9.68 -14.11
C PHE A 458 16.52 -10.82 -15.13
N GLY A 459 16.54 -10.51 -16.43
CA GLY A 459 16.75 -11.49 -17.51
C GLY A 459 15.54 -11.74 -18.42
N GLY A 460 14.40 -11.10 -18.14
CA GLY A 460 13.24 -11.11 -19.03
C GLY A 460 13.55 -10.30 -20.29
N THR A 461 13.91 -10.98 -21.38
CA THR A 461 14.50 -10.34 -22.56
C THR A 461 13.74 -10.58 -23.86
N ASP A 462 12.74 -11.47 -23.84
CA ASP A 462 11.97 -11.86 -25.02
C ASP A 462 10.64 -11.10 -25.08
N PHE A 463 10.70 -9.79 -25.28
CA PHE A 463 9.53 -8.92 -25.51
C PHE A 463 9.92 -7.79 -26.48
N ASP A 464 8.93 -7.10 -27.07
CA ASP A 464 9.19 -5.96 -27.96
C ASP A 464 9.70 -4.72 -27.20
N LEU A 465 10.98 -4.74 -26.83
CA LEU A 465 11.64 -3.67 -26.10
C LEU A 465 11.54 -2.31 -26.80
N ARG A 466 11.68 -2.28 -28.13
CA ARG A 466 11.67 -1.00 -28.88
C ARG A 466 10.26 -0.44 -28.98
N GLY A 467 9.28 -1.27 -29.30
CA GLY A 467 7.88 -0.88 -29.36
C GLY A 467 7.35 -0.44 -27.99
N ALA A 468 7.70 -1.16 -26.92
CA ALA A 468 7.35 -0.80 -25.55
C ALA A 468 8.00 0.53 -25.14
N LEU A 469 9.31 0.68 -25.37
CA LEU A 469 10.03 1.93 -25.07
C LEU A 469 9.43 3.13 -25.83
N ASP A 470 9.20 3.00 -27.14
CA ASP A 470 8.66 4.10 -27.94
C ASP A 470 7.25 4.52 -27.44
N SER A 471 6.44 3.55 -26.99
CA SER A 471 5.13 3.80 -26.36
C SER A 471 5.25 4.53 -25.02
N LEU A 472 6.10 4.03 -24.12
CA LEU A 472 6.32 4.64 -22.80
C LEU A 472 6.93 6.05 -22.91
N LEU A 473 7.86 6.27 -23.84
CA LEU A 473 8.43 7.60 -24.09
C LEU A 473 7.36 8.60 -24.53
N LYS A 474 6.41 8.18 -25.38
CA LYS A 474 5.28 9.01 -25.76
C LYS A 474 4.41 9.34 -24.54
N ALA A 475 4.05 8.34 -23.74
CA ALA A 475 3.29 8.55 -22.50
C ALA A 475 4.00 9.49 -21.52
N ALA A 476 5.33 9.46 -21.47
CA ALA A 476 6.14 10.28 -20.59
C ALA A 476 6.41 11.71 -21.11
N THR A 477 6.00 12.06 -22.34
CA THR A 477 6.36 13.34 -22.99
C THR A 477 5.23 14.06 -23.71
N VAL A 478 4.14 13.38 -24.05
CA VAL A 478 3.03 13.94 -24.83
C VAL A 478 1.75 13.90 -24.00
N PRO A 479 1.30 15.04 -23.42
CA PRO A 479 0.06 15.09 -22.65
C PRO A 479 -1.15 14.65 -23.47
N THR A 480 -2.01 13.84 -22.87
CA THR A 480 -3.29 13.41 -23.43
C THR A 480 -4.46 14.12 -22.74
N GLU A 481 -5.66 14.07 -23.35
CA GLU A 481 -6.87 14.61 -22.72
C GLU A 481 -7.15 14.02 -21.32
N LYS A 482 -6.79 12.74 -21.10
CA LYS A 482 -6.94 12.10 -19.79
C LYS A 482 -5.94 12.62 -18.77
N ASP A 483 -4.70 12.92 -19.17
CA ASP A 483 -3.71 13.53 -18.27
C ASP A 483 -4.15 14.93 -17.82
N LEU A 484 -4.84 15.66 -18.71
CA LEU A 484 -5.36 17.00 -18.42
C LEU A 484 -6.68 16.99 -17.63
N SER A 485 -7.30 15.83 -17.44
CA SER A 485 -8.58 15.69 -16.75
C SER A 485 -8.43 15.47 -15.24
N PRO A 486 -9.29 16.10 -14.40
CA PRO A 486 -9.36 15.80 -12.96
C PRO A 486 -10.22 14.56 -12.63
N ALA A 487 -10.79 13.89 -13.64
CA ALA A 487 -11.67 12.73 -13.43
C ALA A 487 -10.97 11.60 -12.66
N GLY A 488 -11.69 11.04 -11.68
CA GLY A 488 -11.20 9.97 -10.81
C GLY A 488 -10.27 10.41 -9.67
N LYS A 489 -9.94 11.71 -9.56
CA LYS A 489 -9.10 12.22 -8.47
C LYS A 489 -9.77 11.98 -7.09
N PRO A 490 -9.01 11.63 -6.03
CA PRO A 490 -7.56 11.38 -6.05
C PRO A 490 -7.17 9.95 -6.40
N VAL A 491 -8.00 8.95 -6.08
CA VAL A 491 -7.57 7.55 -6.04
C VAL A 491 -7.53 6.88 -7.42
N LEU A 492 -8.39 7.29 -8.36
CA LEU A 492 -8.58 6.67 -9.69
C LEU A 492 -8.30 7.66 -10.86
N SER A 493 -7.35 8.59 -10.72
CA SER A 493 -7.09 9.63 -11.73
C SER A 493 -6.91 9.07 -13.15
N VAL A 494 -7.75 9.42 -14.13
CA VAL A 494 -7.83 8.68 -15.41
C VAL A 494 -6.60 8.79 -16.34
N GLY A 495 -5.75 9.80 -16.17
CA GLY A 495 -4.52 9.97 -16.95
C GLY A 495 -3.43 9.01 -16.50
N GLN A 496 -2.57 8.51 -17.40
CA GLN A 496 -1.42 7.68 -17.00
C GLN A 496 -0.43 8.50 -16.16
N ARG A 497 -0.18 9.74 -16.57
CA ARG A 497 0.62 10.73 -15.82
C ARG A 497 -0.25 11.98 -15.65
N PRO A 498 -1.15 12.00 -14.66
CA PRO A 498 -2.07 13.13 -14.46
C PRO A 498 -1.29 14.44 -14.34
N SER A 499 -1.73 15.49 -15.03
CA SER A 499 -1.03 16.78 -15.13
C SER A 499 0.39 16.71 -15.72
N LEU A 500 0.62 15.83 -16.71
CA LEU A 500 1.92 15.72 -17.40
C LEU A 500 2.41 17.05 -17.98
N ASP A 501 1.50 17.92 -18.44
CA ASP A 501 1.82 19.26 -18.94
C ASP A 501 2.51 20.12 -17.86
N LYS A 502 2.04 20.03 -16.61
CA LYS A 502 2.64 20.71 -15.46
C LYS A 502 3.99 20.08 -15.11
N TYR A 503 4.08 18.75 -15.04
CA TYR A 503 5.33 18.06 -14.74
C TYR A 503 6.46 18.39 -15.74
N VAL A 504 6.17 18.34 -17.04
CA VAL A 504 7.16 18.66 -18.09
C VAL A 504 7.54 20.14 -18.08
N ARG A 505 6.59 21.05 -17.80
CA ARG A 505 6.85 22.50 -17.78
C ARG A 505 7.63 22.94 -16.54
N LEU A 506 7.24 22.43 -15.37
CA LEU A 506 7.76 22.89 -14.07
C LEU A 506 8.93 22.04 -13.58
N HIS A 507 9.15 20.86 -14.16
CA HIS A 507 10.08 19.84 -13.71
C HIS A 507 9.74 19.28 -12.31
N TYR A 508 8.49 19.39 -11.90
CA TYR A 508 7.89 18.74 -10.74
C TYR A 508 6.37 18.79 -10.87
N MET A 509 5.67 17.92 -10.14
CA MET A 509 4.23 18.02 -10.00
C MET A 509 3.89 19.04 -8.91
N PRO A 510 3.18 20.13 -9.23
CA PRO A 510 2.81 21.10 -8.23
C PRO A 510 1.72 20.54 -7.30
N SER A 511 1.57 21.16 -6.13
CA SER A 511 0.55 20.82 -5.13
C SER A 511 -0.86 20.75 -5.71
N VAL A 512 -1.11 21.60 -6.72
CA VAL A 512 -2.36 21.69 -7.47
C VAL A 512 -2.25 20.92 -8.77
N SER A 513 -2.75 19.69 -8.79
CA SER A 513 -2.69 18.82 -9.96
C SER A 513 -3.85 17.84 -10.03
N ASN A 514 -3.92 17.12 -11.14
CA ASN A 514 -4.85 16.02 -11.36
C ASN A 514 -4.36 14.71 -10.71
N ALA A 515 -3.17 14.72 -10.08
CA ALA A 515 -2.63 13.57 -9.36
C ALA A 515 -3.14 13.54 -7.90
N TRP A 516 -3.03 12.38 -7.25
CA TRP A 516 -3.39 12.22 -5.83
C TRP A 516 -2.53 13.11 -4.92
N GLY A 517 -1.19 13.01 -5.01
CA GLY A 517 -0.27 13.81 -4.21
C GLY A 517 0.90 14.32 -5.05
N GLY A 518 1.06 15.65 -5.16
CA GLY A 518 2.07 16.25 -6.04
C GLY A 518 3.51 15.84 -5.70
N ALA A 519 3.89 15.84 -4.42
CA ALA A 519 5.24 15.47 -4.03
C ALA A 519 5.55 13.98 -4.27
N ALA A 520 4.62 13.08 -3.89
CA ALA A 520 4.73 11.66 -4.19
C ALA A 520 4.76 11.38 -5.70
N GLU A 521 3.93 12.07 -6.47
CA GLU A 521 3.89 11.93 -7.94
C GLU A 521 5.22 12.33 -8.58
N THR A 522 5.86 13.41 -8.12
CA THR A 522 7.21 13.78 -8.61
C THR A 522 8.22 12.65 -8.34
N LEU A 523 8.17 12.00 -7.18
CA LEU A 523 9.07 10.91 -6.82
C LEU A 523 8.85 9.68 -7.71
N GLU A 524 7.59 9.25 -7.86
CA GLU A 524 7.22 8.13 -8.74
C GLU A 524 7.63 8.40 -10.20
N MET A 525 7.32 9.59 -10.72
CA MET A 525 7.70 9.96 -12.10
C MET A 525 9.22 10.06 -12.27
N SER A 526 9.96 10.52 -11.27
CA SER A 526 11.43 10.56 -11.31
C SER A 526 12.04 9.15 -11.32
N GLY A 527 11.48 8.22 -10.54
CA GLY A 527 11.85 6.81 -10.57
C GLY A 527 11.53 6.15 -11.92
N ALA A 528 10.35 6.44 -12.49
CA ALA A 528 9.96 5.99 -13.82
C ALA A 528 10.88 6.55 -14.92
N ASP A 529 11.30 7.81 -14.82
CA ASP A 529 12.25 8.40 -15.76
C ASP A 529 13.63 7.75 -15.66
N PHE A 530 14.09 7.40 -14.46
CA PHE A 530 15.30 6.60 -14.32
C PHE A 530 15.13 5.24 -15.00
N ALA A 531 13.98 4.58 -14.85
CA ALA A 531 13.70 3.32 -15.54
C ALA A 531 13.69 3.45 -17.07
N LEU A 532 13.12 4.54 -17.62
CA LEU A 532 13.17 4.85 -19.05
C LEU A 532 14.61 5.04 -19.54
N SER A 533 15.50 5.60 -18.71
CA SER A 533 16.92 5.67 -19.04
C SER A 533 17.54 4.27 -19.19
N GLN A 534 17.18 3.32 -18.32
CA GLN A 534 17.69 1.95 -18.35
C GLN A 534 17.15 1.18 -19.56
N LEU A 535 15.86 1.31 -19.89
CA LEU A 535 15.27 0.71 -21.09
C LEU A 535 15.87 1.31 -22.37
N ALA A 536 16.07 2.63 -22.43
CA ALA A 536 16.70 3.30 -23.56
C ALA A 536 18.15 2.84 -23.76
N ALA A 537 18.91 2.67 -22.67
CA ALA A 537 20.26 2.10 -22.72
C ALA A 537 20.23 0.66 -23.28
N ALA A 538 19.33 -0.19 -22.78
CA ALA A 538 19.15 -1.56 -23.25
C ALA A 538 18.73 -1.63 -24.74
N ALA A 539 17.95 -0.66 -25.21
CA ALA A 539 17.53 -0.54 -26.61
C ALA A 539 18.60 0.07 -27.54
N GLY A 540 19.72 0.55 -26.98
CA GLY A 540 20.81 1.22 -27.72
C GLY A 540 20.56 2.70 -28.04
N ARG A 541 19.55 3.35 -27.43
CA ARG A 541 19.20 4.76 -27.62
C ARG A 541 19.91 5.68 -26.62
N LYS A 542 21.23 5.85 -26.78
CA LYS A 542 22.11 6.58 -25.84
C LYS A 542 21.62 7.98 -25.46
N LYS A 543 21.26 8.83 -26.44
CA LYS A 543 20.78 10.19 -26.17
C LYS A 543 19.52 10.19 -25.29
N THR A 544 18.56 9.32 -25.61
CA THR A 544 17.34 9.17 -24.82
C THR A 544 17.65 8.70 -23.41
N ALA A 545 18.59 7.76 -23.25
CA ALA A 545 19.06 7.33 -21.94
C ALA A 545 19.62 8.51 -21.12
N ASP A 546 20.47 9.34 -21.73
CA ASP A 546 21.05 10.50 -21.07
C ASP A 546 20.01 11.58 -20.71
N ASP A 547 19.04 11.82 -21.60
CA ASP A 547 17.96 12.79 -21.38
C ASP A 547 17.10 12.38 -20.17
N PHE A 548 16.70 11.11 -20.10
CA PHE A 548 15.87 10.60 -19.00
C PHE A 548 16.64 10.37 -17.71
N ALA A 549 17.95 10.09 -17.77
CA ALA A 549 18.81 10.08 -16.58
C ALA A 549 18.94 11.47 -15.94
N ARG A 550 18.96 12.55 -16.75
CA ARG A 550 18.87 13.92 -16.23
C ARG A 550 17.49 14.21 -15.64
N ARG A 551 16.43 13.80 -16.34
CA ARG A 551 15.03 14.00 -15.91
C ARG A 551 14.73 13.31 -14.59
N SER A 552 15.33 12.15 -14.34
CA SER A 552 15.17 11.43 -13.07
C SER A 552 15.71 12.17 -11.84
N GLN A 553 16.41 13.30 -12.00
CA GLN A 553 16.86 14.13 -10.88
C GLN A 553 15.85 15.21 -10.48
N TRP A 554 14.70 15.28 -11.16
CA TRP A 554 13.64 16.25 -10.86
C TRP A 554 13.02 16.10 -9.47
N TRP A 555 13.24 14.97 -8.76
CA TRP A 555 12.96 14.84 -7.32
C TRP A 555 13.54 15.99 -6.48
N GLN A 556 14.68 16.54 -6.90
CA GLN A 556 15.35 17.66 -6.24
C GLN A 556 14.50 18.93 -6.19
N ASN A 557 13.53 19.08 -7.11
CA ASN A 557 12.64 20.23 -7.15
C ASN A 557 11.56 20.20 -6.06
N ASN A 558 11.36 19.05 -5.41
CA ASN A 558 10.50 18.90 -4.23
C ASN A 558 11.30 18.70 -2.94
N PHE A 559 12.63 18.71 -2.93
CA PHE A 559 13.42 18.61 -1.70
C PHE A 559 13.68 20.00 -1.11
N ASN A 560 12.95 20.36 -0.05
CA ASN A 560 13.19 21.61 0.67
C ASN A 560 14.22 21.38 1.78
N ILE A 561 15.46 21.87 1.60
CA ILE A 561 16.54 21.75 2.59
C ILE A 561 16.28 22.48 3.92
N ALA A 562 15.26 23.35 3.96
CA ALA A 562 14.84 24.11 5.13
C ALA A 562 13.41 23.74 5.57
N ALA A 563 12.88 22.58 5.15
CA ALA A 563 11.52 22.15 5.46
C ALA A 563 11.24 22.10 6.97
N ASP A 564 12.19 21.56 7.74
CA ASP A 564 12.09 21.36 9.18
C ASP A 564 13.39 21.84 9.88
N PRO A 565 13.34 22.30 11.14
CA PRO A 565 14.55 22.65 11.90
C PRO A 565 15.59 21.51 11.96
N GLY A 566 15.14 20.26 12.00
CA GLY A 566 15.93 19.03 11.96
C GLY A 566 16.49 18.67 10.59
N GLY A 567 16.16 19.42 9.53
CA GLY A 567 16.76 19.32 8.20
C GLY A 567 15.76 19.24 7.05
N GLY A 568 16.27 18.95 5.85
CA GLY A 568 15.44 18.94 4.65
C GLY A 568 14.57 17.70 4.49
N TYR A 569 13.42 17.87 3.85
CA TYR A 569 12.48 16.80 3.49
C TYR A 569 11.96 17.03 2.07
N ILE A 570 11.44 15.96 1.46
CA ILE A 570 10.53 16.14 0.34
C ILE A 570 9.28 16.87 0.85
N ALA A 571 8.87 17.92 0.16
CA ALA A 571 7.75 18.77 0.52
C ALA A 571 6.93 19.14 -0.71
N ASN A 572 5.65 19.44 -0.48
CA ASN A 572 4.76 19.87 -1.53
C ASN A 572 5.10 21.31 -1.98
N ARG A 573 5.04 21.56 -3.30
CA ARG A 573 5.50 22.81 -3.92
C ARG A 573 4.45 23.37 -4.84
N LYS A 574 4.16 24.66 -4.74
CA LYS A 574 3.17 25.36 -5.57
C LYS A 574 3.70 25.59 -6.99
N ALA A 575 2.81 25.89 -7.92
CA ALA A 575 3.16 26.13 -9.32
C ALA A 575 4.02 27.41 -9.54
N ASP A 576 3.95 28.37 -8.61
CA ASP A 576 4.76 29.59 -8.61
C ASP A 576 6.19 29.39 -8.06
N GLY A 577 6.50 28.17 -7.60
CA GLY A 577 7.82 27.80 -7.06
C GLY A 577 7.94 27.92 -5.54
N SER A 578 6.97 28.53 -4.85
CA SER A 578 6.93 28.59 -3.38
C SER A 578 6.53 27.24 -2.77
N TRP A 579 6.97 26.98 -1.53
CA TRP A 579 6.59 25.80 -0.76
C TRP A 579 5.21 25.98 -0.11
N VAL A 580 4.46 24.88 0.03
CA VAL A 580 3.23 24.86 0.84
C VAL A 580 3.60 25.14 2.30
N THR A 581 2.82 25.99 2.97
CA THR A 581 3.07 26.43 4.36
C THR A 581 2.52 25.43 5.37
N GLY A 582 3.05 25.41 6.60
CA GLY A 582 2.58 24.51 7.66
C GLY A 582 3.15 23.10 7.61
N PHE A 583 4.32 22.94 6.96
CA PHE A 583 4.99 21.65 6.85
C PHE A 583 5.45 21.11 8.21
N THR A 584 5.28 19.80 8.41
CA THR A 584 5.97 18.98 9.41
C THR A 584 6.41 17.66 8.75
N PRO A 585 7.35 16.90 9.33
CA PRO A 585 7.69 15.57 8.83
C PRO A 585 6.48 14.62 8.73
N ALA A 586 5.47 14.80 9.57
CA ALA A 586 4.23 14.02 9.58
C ALA A 586 3.15 14.55 8.61
N THR A 587 3.44 15.55 7.79
CA THR A 587 2.48 16.07 6.80
C THR A 587 2.15 14.99 5.76
N GLY A 588 0.86 14.63 5.66
CA GLY A 588 0.32 13.71 4.64
C GLY A 588 -0.05 14.38 3.31
N ASN A 589 -0.49 15.65 3.33
CA ASN A 589 -0.85 16.37 2.12
C ASN A 589 0.32 16.44 1.12
N GLY A 590 0.06 16.04 -0.12
CA GLY A 590 1.05 15.90 -1.19
C GLY A 590 1.66 14.50 -1.32
N PHE A 591 1.29 13.57 -0.45
CA PHE A 591 1.74 12.18 -0.44
C PHE A 591 0.55 11.21 -0.57
N VAL A 592 0.84 9.94 -0.89
CA VAL A 592 -0.18 8.90 -1.14
C VAL A 592 -0.01 7.79 -0.12
N GLU A 593 -1.03 7.59 0.72
CA GLU A 593 -1.02 6.61 1.83
C GLU A 593 0.16 6.75 2.80
N GLY A 594 0.74 7.94 2.91
CA GLY A 594 1.87 8.16 3.81
C GLY A 594 2.19 9.64 4.00
N THR A 595 3.34 9.91 4.59
CA THR A 595 3.79 11.27 4.94
C THR A 595 5.09 11.67 4.26
N ALA A 596 5.48 12.94 4.43
CA ALA A 596 6.78 13.43 4.02
C ALA A 596 7.95 12.62 4.58
N ALA A 597 7.89 12.22 5.85
CA ALA A 597 8.93 11.42 6.49
C ALA A 597 9.10 10.04 5.86
N GLN A 598 7.99 9.41 5.44
CA GLN A 598 7.98 8.09 4.81
C GLN A 598 8.44 8.17 3.35
N TYR A 599 7.93 9.12 2.57
CA TYR A 599 8.27 9.26 1.14
C TYR A 599 9.63 9.87 0.83
N THR A 600 10.23 10.63 1.76
CA THR A 600 11.53 11.28 1.52
C THR A 600 12.63 10.29 1.10
N TRP A 601 12.49 9.02 1.50
CA TRP A 601 13.43 7.94 1.18
C TRP A 601 13.26 7.35 -0.22
N MET A 602 12.20 7.71 -0.95
CA MET A 602 11.85 7.16 -2.26
C MET A 602 12.67 7.77 -3.42
N VAL A 603 13.95 8.06 -3.18
CA VAL A 603 14.95 8.45 -4.19
C VAL A 603 15.89 7.25 -4.44
N GLN A 604 15.28 6.11 -4.77
CA GLN A 604 15.94 4.81 -4.81
C GLN A 604 17.17 4.76 -5.73
N HIS A 605 17.12 5.45 -6.88
CA HIS A 605 18.22 5.53 -7.84
C HIS A 605 19.35 6.47 -7.40
N ASN A 606 19.11 7.42 -6.50
CA ASN A 606 20.14 8.35 -6.04
C ASN A 606 20.16 8.59 -4.50
N PRO A 607 20.40 7.55 -3.67
CA PRO A 607 20.52 7.74 -2.22
C PRO A 607 21.69 8.63 -1.81
N ALA A 608 22.84 8.55 -2.51
CA ALA A 608 23.98 9.42 -2.23
C ALA A 608 23.65 10.92 -2.41
N GLY A 609 22.87 11.26 -3.45
CA GLY A 609 22.38 12.61 -3.69
C GLY A 609 21.38 13.09 -2.64
N LEU A 610 20.44 12.21 -2.27
CA LEU A 610 19.51 12.47 -1.16
C LEU A 610 20.25 12.73 0.15
N PHE A 611 21.24 11.90 0.50
CA PHE A 611 22.02 12.10 1.72
C PHE A 611 22.85 13.37 1.67
N ALA A 612 23.42 13.72 0.52
CA ALA A 612 24.07 15.00 0.34
C ALA A 612 23.09 16.15 0.62
N ALA A 613 21.85 16.08 0.11
CA ALA A 613 20.81 17.08 0.34
C ALA A 613 20.34 17.16 1.80
N MET A 614 20.36 16.05 2.53
CA MET A 614 20.13 16.03 3.98
C MET A 614 21.27 16.66 4.80
N GLY A 615 22.43 16.91 4.17
CA GLY A 615 23.63 17.44 4.80
C GLY A 615 24.65 16.38 5.21
N GLY A 616 24.64 15.21 4.56
CA GLY A 616 25.63 14.15 4.69
C GLY A 616 25.09 12.83 5.25
N LYS A 617 25.92 11.78 5.16
CA LYS A 617 25.58 10.42 5.61
C LYS A 617 25.25 10.36 7.10
N ASP A 618 25.95 11.10 7.95
CA ASP A 618 25.72 11.07 9.40
C ASP A 618 24.33 11.58 9.79
N LYS A 619 23.84 12.62 9.10
CA LYS A 619 22.47 13.11 9.29
C LYS A 619 21.43 12.14 8.77
N ALA A 620 21.70 11.50 7.62
CA ALA A 620 20.84 10.45 7.10
C ALA A 620 20.77 9.26 8.07
N LEU A 621 21.89 8.82 8.65
CA LEU A 621 21.94 7.75 9.65
C LEU A 621 21.13 8.08 10.90
N ALA A 622 21.32 9.27 11.47
CA ALA A 622 20.57 9.70 12.64
C ALA A 622 19.06 9.77 12.36
N ARG A 623 18.67 10.20 11.16
CA ARG A 623 17.27 10.23 10.75
C ARG A 623 16.69 8.84 10.51
N LEU A 624 17.45 7.92 9.91
CA LEU A 624 17.03 6.52 9.79
C LEU A 624 16.81 5.89 11.18
N ASP A 625 17.71 6.13 12.13
CA ASP A 625 17.55 5.64 13.51
C ASP A 625 16.26 6.16 14.14
N ALA A 626 16.01 7.48 14.03
CA ALA A 626 14.80 8.11 14.52
C ALA A 626 13.53 7.67 13.77
N PHE A 627 13.66 7.21 12.52
CA PHE A 627 12.53 6.72 11.72
C PHE A 627 12.08 5.33 12.15
N PHE A 628 13.02 4.46 12.51
CA PHE A 628 12.75 3.08 12.92
C PHE A 628 12.62 2.87 14.43
N HIS A 629 12.87 3.90 15.25
CA HIS A 629 12.75 3.80 16.70
C HIS A 629 11.90 4.93 17.30
N ASP A 630 11.20 4.61 18.38
CA ASP A 630 10.52 5.60 19.20
C ASP A 630 11.49 6.30 20.18
N ALA A 631 10.94 7.13 21.07
CA ALA A 631 11.74 7.89 22.03
C ALA A 631 12.37 7.02 23.14
N ASP A 632 11.80 5.84 23.40
CA ASP A 632 12.30 4.88 24.38
C ASP A 632 13.34 3.91 23.77
N GLY A 633 13.50 3.96 22.45
CA GLY A 633 14.45 3.15 21.68
C GLY A 633 13.86 1.83 21.20
N ASP A 634 12.55 1.64 21.32
CA ASP A 634 11.84 0.48 20.78
C ASP A 634 11.56 0.65 19.28
N TRP A 635 11.39 -0.46 18.57
CA TRP A 635 11.13 -0.45 17.13
C TRP A 635 9.75 0.15 16.80
N ALA A 636 9.74 1.13 15.91
CA ALA A 636 8.56 1.84 15.42
C ALA A 636 8.26 1.42 13.97
N PHE A 637 7.82 0.17 13.78
CA PHE A 637 7.60 -0.41 12.45
C PHE A 637 6.24 -0.13 11.83
N THR A 638 5.19 -0.06 12.64
CA THR A 638 3.81 0.22 12.19
C THR A 638 3.06 1.01 13.27
N GLY A 639 2.09 1.82 12.89
CA GLY A 639 1.17 2.54 13.78
C GLY A 639 1.82 3.49 14.79
N SER A 640 3.06 3.90 14.58
CA SER A 640 3.89 4.60 15.57
C SER A 640 3.92 6.14 15.39
N GLY A 641 3.20 6.65 14.40
CA GLY A 641 3.07 8.08 14.09
C GLY A 641 3.60 8.45 12.70
N GLY A 642 3.14 9.57 12.17
CA GLY A 642 3.43 9.99 10.80
C GLY A 642 4.88 10.37 10.53
N ASP A 643 5.75 10.47 11.53
CA ASP A 643 7.19 10.67 11.37
C ASP A 643 8.01 9.37 11.46
N LYS A 644 7.34 8.22 11.61
CA LYS A 644 7.92 6.89 11.77
C LYS A 644 7.65 5.98 10.56
N SER A 645 8.36 4.85 10.54
CA SER A 645 8.19 3.85 9.49
C SER A 645 6.83 3.17 9.57
N GLU A 646 6.29 2.84 8.40
CA GLU A 646 5.06 2.07 8.22
C GLU A 646 5.40 0.90 7.28
N MET A 647 6.03 -0.12 7.84
CA MET A 647 6.60 -1.30 7.15
C MET A 647 5.53 -2.29 6.66
N ASP A 648 4.27 -2.04 6.96
CA ASP A 648 3.07 -2.66 6.39
C ASP A 648 2.55 -1.92 5.14
N ASN A 649 3.31 -0.93 4.65
CA ASN A 649 2.98 -0.11 3.48
C ASN A 649 4.21 0.12 2.57
N GLU A 650 3.97 0.16 1.26
CA GLU A 650 4.96 0.11 0.17
C GLU A 650 6.03 1.21 0.17
N PRO A 651 5.77 2.47 0.59
CA PRO A 651 6.81 3.51 0.58
C PRO A 651 7.93 3.25 1.58
N SER A 652 7.70 2.44 2.63
CA SER A 652 8.68 2.20 3.70
C SER A 652 9.54 0.96 3.48
N ILE A 653 9.10 -0.02 2.69
CA ILE A 653 9.74 -1.35 2.67
C ILE A 653 11.19 -1.35 2.15
N ASN A 654 11.56 -0.37 1.33
CA ASN A 654 12.93 -0.22 0.82
C ASN A 654 13.88 0.53 1.79
N VAL A 655 13.34 1.19 2.82
CA VAL A 655 14.10 2.12 3.67
C VAL A 655 15.16 1.43 4.55
N PRO A 656 14.95 0.22 5.12
CA PRO A 656 15.98 -0.46 5.93
C PRO A 656 17.32 -0.66 5.20
N TYR A 657 17.28 -0.82 3.88
CA TYR A 657 18.47 -1.03 3.05
C TYR A 657 19.30 0.24 2.81
N LEU A 658 18.77 1.42 3.15
CA LEU A 658 19.47 2.69 3.02
C LEU A 658 20.63 2.86 4.03
N TYR A 659 20.62 2.14 5.15
CA TYR A 659 21.76 2.12 6.07
C TYR A 659 23.06 1.65 5.39
N ALA A 660 22.99 0.70 4.45
CA ALA A 660 24.16 0.26 3.67
C ALA A 660 24.76 1.38 2.80
N TYR A 661 23.93 2.24 2.20
CA TYR A 661 24.39 3.41 1.44
C TYR A 661 25.08 4.45 2.34
N ALA A 662 24.61 4.54 3.58
CA ALA A 662 25.13 5.46 4.58
C ALA A 662 26.38 4.92 5.31
N GLY A 663 26.85 3.71 4.96
CA GLY A 663 28.06 3.10 5.52
C GLY A 663 27.82 2.35 6.84
N ALA A 664 26.58 1.97 7.14
CA ALA A 664 26.22 1.20 8.34
C ALA A 664 25.45 -0.10 7.99
N PRO A 665 26.00 -1.01 7.17
CA PRO A 665 25.29 -2.23 6.76
C PRO A 665 24.86 -3.14 7.93
N HIS A 666 25.55 -3.11 9.07
CA HIS A 666 25.12 -3.81 10.28
C HIS A 666 23.73 -3.36 10.76
N LYS A 667 23.33 -2.10 10.54
CA LYS A 667 21.98 -1.62 10.84
C LYS A 667 20.95 -2.09 9.83
N THR A 668 21.30 -2.18 8.53
CA THR A 668 20.42 -2.87 7.55
C THR A 668 20.12 -4.29 8.00
N GLN A 669 21.16 -5.04 8.41
CA GLN A 669 21.03 -6.42 8.89
C GLN A 669 20.12 -6.53 10.11
N GLU A 670 20.31 -5.65 11.10
CA GLU A 670 19.52 -5.60 12.33
C GLU A 670 18.05 -5.23 12.06
N THR A 671 17.81 -4.11 11.35
CA THR A 671 16.47 -3.61 11.05
C THR A 671 15.66 -4.59 10.22
N VAL A 672 16.24 -5.16 9.14
CA VAL A 672 15.54 -6.15 8.31
C VAL A 672 15.21 -7.40 9.12
N ARG A 673 16.15 -7.92 9.92
CA ARG A 673 15.89 -9.10 10.76
C ARG A 673 14.80 -8.80 11.80
N ALA A 674 14.83 -7.65 12.44
CA ALA A 674 13.83 -7.24 13.43
C ALA A 674 12.44 -7.09 12.80
N ALA A 675 12.33 -6.48 11.61
CA ALA A 675 11.08 -6.38 10.88
C ALA A 675 10.53 -7.78 10.55
N MET A 676 11.37 -8.68 10.01
CA MET A 676 10.95 -10.05 9.71
C MET A 676 10.45 -10.82 10.95
N THR A 677 11.11 -10.69 12.10
CA THR A 677 10.75 -11.48 13.30
C THR A 677 9.60 -10.89 14.12
N ARG A 678 9.32 -9.59 13.98
CA ARG A 678 8.25 -8.90 14.72
C ARG A 678 6.95 -8.77 13.93
N LEU A 679 7.04 -8.63 12.61
CA LEU A 679 5.89 -8.37 11.74
C LEU A 679 5.31 -9.64 11.11
N TRP A 680 6.12 -10.69 10.95
CA TRP A 680 5.72 -11.92 10.25
C TRP A 680 5.59 -13.10 11.21
N SER A 681 4.56 -13.91 11.03
CA SER A 681 4.35 -15.12 11.82
C SER A 681 3.60 -16.20 11.05
N THR A 682 3.40 -17.36 11.67
CA THR A 682 2.57 -18.45 11.11
C THR A 682 1.10 -18.36 11.53
N ALA A 683 0.68 -17.26 12.17
CA ALA A 683 -0.72 -17.06 12.52
C ALA A 683 -1.53 -16.62 11.29
N PRO A 684 -2.87 -16.76 11.29
CA PRO A 684 -3.70 -16.23 10.20
C PRO A 684 -3.53 -14.73 9.94
N GLY A 685 -3.10 -13.95 10.95
CA GLY A 685 -2.73 -12.54 10.81
C GLY A 685 -1.22 -12.30 10.63
N GLY A 686 -0.49 -13.28 10.08
CA GLY A 686 0.97 -13.29 10.02
C GLY A 686 1.61 -12.47 8.90
N ILE A 687 0.82 -11.66 8.19
CA ILE A 687 1.28 -10.62 7.25
C ILE A 687 0.93 -9.27 7.90
N PRO A 688 1.86 -8.29 7.90
CA PRO A 688 1.67 -7.06 8.68
C PRO A 688 0.58 -6.12 8.16
N GLY A 689 0.35 -6.10 6.84
CA GLY A 689 -0.70 -5.34 6.17
C GLY A 689 -1.21 -6.11 4.96
N ASN A 690 -1.81 -5.42 3.99
CA ASN A 690 -2.18 -5.99 2.69
C ASN A 690 -0.98 -6.74 2.07
N ASP A 691 -1.23 -7.83 1.35
CA ASP A 691 -0.15 -8.53 0.65
C ASP A 691 0.15 -7.93 -0.74
N ASP A 692 -0.75 -7.07 -1.24
CA ASP A 692 -0.67 -6.29 -2.48
C ASP A 692 -0.20 -7.11 -3.68
N LEU A 693 -0.99 -8.14 -3.97
CA LEU A 693 -0.76 -9.12 -5.03
C LEU A 693 0.56 -9.89 -4.89
N GLY A 694 1.19 -9.84 -3.73
CA GLY A 694 2.43 -10.53 -3.40
C GLY A 694 3.66 -9.63 -3.29
N ALA A 695 3.51 -8.31 -3.32
CA ALA A 695 4.61 -7.36 -3.11
C ALA A 695 5.23 -7.51 -1.70
N MET A 696 4.39 -7.47 -0.66
CA MET A 696 4.86 -7.66 0.73
C MET A 696 5.49 -9.02 0.96
N SER A 697 4.89 -10.07 0.40
CA SER A 697 5.47 -11.41 0.42
C SER A 697 6.81 -11.50 -0.35
N ALA A 698 6.96 -10.81 -1.49
CA ALA A 698 8.22 -10.76 -2.22
C ALA A 698 9.32 -10.05 -1.42
N TRP A 699 8.98 -8.99 -0.69
CA TRP A 699 9.90 -8.33 0.26
C TRP A 699 10.41 -9.32 1.32
N TYR A 700 9.53 -10.13 1.92
CA TYR A 700 9.94 -11.14 2.90
C TYR A 700 10.85 -12.19 2.28
N VAL A 701 10.52 -12.69 1.08
CA VAL A 701 11.33 -13.68 0.37
C VAL A 701 12.74 -13.12 0.13
N PHE A 702 12.87 -11.95 -0.50
CA PHE A 702 14.18 -11.30 -0.72
C PHE A 702 14.96 -11.10 0.58
N SER A 703 14.29 -10.58 1.62
CA SER A 703 14.90 -10.37 2.94
C SER A 703 15.41 -11.68 3.56
N ALA A 704 14.66 -12.78 3.43
CA ALA A 704 15.06 -14.11 3.89
C ALA A 704 16.23 -14.70 3.08
N LEU A 705 16.32 -14.39 1.79
CA LEU A 705 17.49 -14.67 0.95
C LEU A 705 18.73 -13.84 1.37
N GLY A 706 18.52 -12.77 2.14
CA GLY A 706 19.55 -11.86 2.63
C GLY A 706 19.91 -10.74 1.66
N MET A 707 19.04 -10.43 0.68
CA MET A 707 19.34 -9.50 -0.40
C MET A 707 18.08 -8.82 -0.94
N TYR A 708 18.16 -7.57 -1.40
CA TYR A 708 16.98 -6.81 -1.87
C TYR A 708 17.27 -5.96 -3.12
N PRO A 709 16.36 -5.90 -4.11
CA PRO A 709 16.51 -5.07 -5.31
C PRO A 709 16.20 -3.59 -5.05
N GLN A 710 17.07 -2.89 -4.31
CA GLN A 710 16.84 -1.51 -3.85
C GLN A 710 16.49 -0.51 -4.97
N VAL A 711 17.04 -0.72 -6.17
CA VAL A 711 16.76 0.11 -7.34
C VAL A 711 15.93 -0.74 -8.31
N PRO A 712 14.60 -0.58 -8.37
CA PRO A 712 13.73 -1.56 -9.04
C PRO A 712 14.00 -1.77 -10.53
N SER A 713 14.54 -0.76 -11.22
CA SER A 713 14.89 -0.80 -12.64
C SER A 713 16.28 -1.38 -12.93
N ARG A 714 16.95 -1.93 -11.91
CA ARG A 714 18.32 -2.41 -11.91
C ARG A 714 18.43 -3.74 -11.16
N ALA A 715 19.52 -4.47 -11.37
CA ALA A 715 19.74 -5.80 -10.79
C ALA A 715 20.90 -5.86 -9.79
N GLU A 716 21.37 -4.70 -9.30
CA GLU A 716 22.19 -4.67 -8.09
C GLU A 716 21.32 -5.07 -6.88
N LEU A 717 21.85 -5.94 -6.01
CA LEU A 717 21.13 -6.43 -4.83
C LEU A 717 21.83 -5.97 -3.56
N VAL A 718 21.18 -5.17 -2.72
CA VAL A 718 21.74 -4.71 -1.44
C VAL A 718 21.60 -5.82 -0.41
N LEU A 719 22.65 -6.08 0.38
CA LEU A 719 22.70 -7.18 1.31
C LEU A 719 22.18 -6.79 2.70
N ALA A 720 21.34 -7.66 3.26
CA ALA A 720 21.10 -7.77 4.69
C ALA A 720 21.87 -9.02 5.19
N SER A 721 21.16 -10.05 5.64
CA SER A 721 21.74 -11.36 5.91
C SER A 721 20.72 -12.49 5.70
N PRO A 722 21.16 -13.66 5.21
CA PRO A 722 20.26 -14.77 4.94
C PRO A 722 19.67 -15.32 6.26
N LEU A 723 18.41 -15.74 6.21
CA LEU A 723 17.74 -16.40 7.33
C LEU A 723 18.13 -17.88 7.43
N PHE A 724 18.37 -18.53 6.28
CA PHE A 724 18.66 -19.96 6.20
C PHE A 724 20.15 -20.24 5.96
N PRO A 725 20.74 -21.25 6.63
CA PRO A 725 22.15 -21.58 6.44
C PRO A 725 22.54 -22.03 5.03
N ARG A 726 21.58 -22.53 4.25
CA ARG A 726 21.77 -22.92 2.86
C ARG A 726 20.55 -22.52 2.05
N ILE A 727 20.79 -21.90 0.90
CA ILE A 727 19.73 -21.58 -0.07
C ILE A 727 20.26 -21.88 -1.47
N GLU A 728 19.48 -22.59 -2.27
CA GLU A 728 19.76 -22.84 -3.68
C GLU A 728 18.59 -22.29 -4.50
N ILE A 729 18.88 -21.47 -5.50
CA ILE A 729 17.91 -20.92 -6.45
C ILE A 729 18.22 -21.53 -7.81
N ASP A 730 17.39 -22.49 -8.22
CA ASP A 730 17.56 -23.21 -9.49
C ASP A 730 16.87 -22.44 -10.62
N ARG A 731 17.59 -22.20 -11.72
CA ARG A 731 17.11 -21.39 -12.83
C ARG A 731 17.03 -22.19 -14.13
N PRO A 732 15.97 -22.03 -14.97
CA PRO A 732 15.73 -22.87 -16.15
C PRO A 732 16.85 -22.96 -17.21
N HIS A 733 17.87 -22.11 -17.15
CA HIS A 733 18.95 -22.03 -18.14
C HIS A 733 20.37 -22.20 -17.55
N GLY A 734 20.51 -22.67 -16.30
CA GLY A 734 21.80 -23.10 -15.76
C GLY A 734 22.72 -21.99 -15.24
N ASN A 735 22.13 -20.95 -14.64
CA ASN A 735 22.86 -19.86 -13.96
C ASN A 735 22.51 -19.85 -12.46
N ASP A 736 22.52 -20.98 -11.80
CA ASP A 736 21.95 -21.09 -10.45
C ASP A 736 22.64 -20.17 -9.43
N ILE A 737 21.89 -19.78 -8.40
CA ILE A 737 22.42 -18.98 -7.28
C ILE A 737 22.49 -19.86 -6.05
N SER A 738 23.65 -19.91 -5.40
CA SER A 738 23.90 -20.64 -4.16
C SER A 738 24.27 -19.67 -3.05
N VAL A 739 23.51 -19.66 -1.96
CA VAL A 739 23.84 -18.90 -0.75
C VAL A 739 24.22 -19.88 0.36
N ARG A 740 25.42 -19.70 0.91
CA ARG A 740 25.93 -20.49 2.04
C ARG A 740 26.23 -19.58 3.20
N ALA A 741 25.56 -19.82 4.32
CA ALA A 741 25.73 -19.03 5.53
C ALA A 741 25.72 -19.93 6.77
N PRO A 742 26.75 -20.75 6.99
CA PRO A 742 26.83 -21.57 8.19
C PRO A 742 26.67 -20.69 9.44
N GLY A 743 25.67 -21.00 10.27
CA GLY A 743 25.32 -20.20 11.46
C GLY A 743 24.23 -19.16 11.24
N ALA A 744 23.60 -19.08 10.05
CA ALA A 744 22.41 -18.25 9.87
C ALA A 744 21.28 -18.71 10.82
N ALA A 745 20.77 -17.74 11.57
CA ALA A 745 19.70 -17.89 12.53
C ALA A 745 19.05 -16.52 12.77
N ALA A 746 17.84 -16.50 13.32
CA ALA A 746 17.13 -15.26 13.62
C ALA A 746 17.90 -14.32 14.56
N ASP A 747 18.73 -14.87 15.45
CA ASP A 747 19.55 -14.15 16.44
C ASP A 747 21.02 -13.91 16.01
N ALA A 748 21.38 -14.30 14.78
CA ALA A 748 22.71 -14.09 14.21
C ALA A 748 22.67 -13.29 12.89
N PRO A 749 22.13 -12.05 12.88
CA PRO A 749 21.92 -11.30 11.65
C PRO A 749 23.20 -10.69 11.07
N TYR A 750 24.32 -10.65 11.80
CA TYR A 750 25.42 -9.77 11.43
C TYR A 750 26.42 -10.43 10.49
N VAL A 751 26.73 -9.78 9.37
CA VAL A 751 27.74 -10.24 8.41
C VAL A 751 29.13 -9.80 8.88
N HIS A 752 30.02 -10.76 9.09
CA HIS A 752 31.42 -10.52 9.43
C HIS A 752 32.34 -10.58 8.21
N SER A 753 32.06 -11.45 7.25
CA SER A 753 32.75 -11.46 5.95
C SER A 753 31.91 -12.11 4.85
N LEU A 754 32.24 -11.79 3.61
CA LEU A 754 31.55 -12.25 2.41
C LEU A 754 32.54 -12.74 1.35
N LYS A 755 32.22 -13.84 0.68
CA LYS A 755 32.88 -14.21 -0.58
C LYS A 755 31.85 -14.34 -1.69
N VAL A 756 32.16 -13.75 -2.85
CA VAL A 756 31.37 -13.88 -4.07
C VAL A 756 32.20 -14.69 -5.06
N ASN A 757 31.69 -15.85 -5.48
CA ASN A 757 32.38 -16.81 -6.34
C ASN A 757 33.81 -17.15 -5.82
N GLY A 758 33.93 -17.31 -4.50
CA GLY A 758 35.18 -17.64 -3.81
C GLY A 758 36.15 -16.48 -3.59
N ARG A 759 35.84 -15.27 -4.07
CA ARG A 759 36.66 -14.07 -3.85
C ARG A 759 36.09 -13.22 -2.72
N THR A 760 36.92 -12.78 -1.79
CA THR A 760 36.52 -11.86 -0.73
C THR A 760 35.90 -10.59 -1.32
N SER A 761 34.83 -10.11 -0.70
CA SER A 761 34.15 -8.88 -1.04
C SER A 761 33.78 -8.15 0.24
N ASP A 762 34.13 -6.87 0.33
CA ASP A 762 33.71 -5.99 1.42
C ASP A 762 32.47 -5.17 1.03
N ARG A 763 31.98 -5.33 -0.21
CA ARG A 763 30.75 -4.67 -0.68
C ARG A 763 29.51 -5.25 0.00
N PRO A 764 28.68 -4.44 0.66
CA PRO A 764 27.38 -4.85 1.21
C PRO A 764 26.29 -4.96 0.12
N TRP A 765 26.67 -5.33 -1.11
CA TRP A 765 25.78 -5.49 -2.25
C TRP A 765 26.40 -6.41 -3.30
N LEU A 766 25.55 -7.00 -4.15
CA LEU A 766 25.93 -7.85 -5.28
C LEU A 766 25.71 -7.10 -6.60
N PRO A 767 26.63 -7.22 -7.58
CA PRO A 767 26.51 -6.55 -8.86
C PRO A 767 25.44 -7.18 -9.76
N THR A 768 24.95 -6.43 -10.76
CA THR A 768 24.01 -6.93 -11.79
C THR A 768 24.45 -8.21 -12.48
N SER A 769 25.77 -8.42 -12.62
CA SER A 769 26.31 -9.65 -13.19
C SER A 769 25.99 -10.88 -12.36
N PHE A 770 25.79 -10.75 -11.05
CA PHE A 770 25.40 -11.86 -10.18
C PHE A 770 23.99 -12.37 -10.52
N VAL A 771 23.03 -11.45 -10.72
CA VAL A 771 21.69 -11.82 -11.20
C VAL A 771 21.76 -12.42 -12.60
N ARG A 772 22.54 -11.83 -13.52
CA ARG A 772 22.65 -12.33 -14.90
C ARG A 772 23.29 -13.72 -14.99
N ASP A 773 24.43 -13.90 -14.34
CA ASP A 773 25.33 -15.05 -14.55
C ASP A 773 25.16 -16.13 -13.47
N GLY A 774 24.50 -15.81 -12.36
CA GLY A 774 24.44 -16.69 -11.20
C GLY A 774 25.75 -16.72 -10.42
N GLY A 775 25.87 -17.70 -9.54
CA GLY A 775 27.08 -17.92 -8.77
C GLY A 775 26.82 -18.26 -7.31
N ARG A 776 27.88 -18.21 -6.51
CA ARG A 776 27.83 -18.52 -5.09
C ARG A 776 28.19 -17.33 -4.23
N VAL A 777 27.43 -17.12 -3.16
CA VAL A 777 27.75 -16.19 -2.07
C VAL A 777 27.95 -16.99 -0.79
N ASP A 778 29.13 -16.86 -0.20
CA ASP A 778 29.49 -17.49 1.07
C ASP A 778 29.56 -16.39 2.16
N PHE A 779 28.63 -16.43 3.11
CA PHE A 779 28.57 -15.54 4.28
C PHE A 779 29.27 -16.18 5.49
N THR A 780 29.96 -15.35 6.26
CA THR A 780 30.32 -15.64 7.65
C THR A 780 29.50 -14.73 8.56
N LEU A 781 28.66 -15.31 9.40
CA LEU A 781 27.73 -14.57 10.26
C LEU A 781 28.17 -14.54 11.73
N SER A 782 27.61 -13.61 12.50
CA SER A 782 27.89 -13.35 13.91
C SER A 782 26.61 -12.94 14.65
N GLY A 783 26.52 -13.27 15.94
CA GLY A 783 25.50 -12.77 16.87
C GLY A 783 25.77 -11.35 17.39
N THR A 784 26.93 -10.78 17.07
CA THR A 784 27.31 -9.40 17.44
C THR A 784 27.68 -8.59 16.22
N PRO A 785 27.35 -7.28 16.17
CA PRO A 785 27.56 -6.45 15.00
C PRO A 785 29.04 -6.24 14.71
N ASP A 786 29.43 -6.49 13.45
CA ASP A 786 30.70 -5.99 12.91
C ASP A 786 30.48 -4.57 12.38
N ARG A 787 31.05 -3.59 13.07
CA ARG A 787 30.92 -2.16 12.71
C ARG A 787 31.97 -1.70 11.69
N THR A 788 32.76 -2.61 11.14
CA THR A 788 33.85 -2.31 10.19
C THR A 788 33.64 -2.93 8.81
N TRP A 789 32.91 -4.05 8.72
CA TRP A 789 32.61 -4.68 7.44
C TRP A 789 31.68 -3.80 6.58
N GLY A 790 32.05 -3.58 5.32
CA GLY A 790 31.24 -2.83 4.34
C GLY A 790 30.96 -1.37 4.67
N THR A 791 31.78 -0.75 5.52
CA THR A 791 31.64 0.67 5.89
C THR A 791 32.49 1.61 5.03
N ASP A 792 33.42 1.10 4.22
CA ASP A 792 34.26 1.93 3.35
C ASP A 792 33.39 2.66 2.32
N PRO A 793 33.52 3.99 2.15
CA PRO A 793 32.79 4.73 1.12
C PRO A 793 32.93 4.17 -0.31
N ALA A 794 34.05 3.51 -0.64
CA ALA A 794 34.28 2.88 -1.94
C ALA A 794 33.47 1.59 -2.15
N ASP A 795 32.97 0.99 -1.06
CA ASP A 795 32.16 -0.23 -1.08
C ASP A 795 30.65 0.05 -1.08
N ALA A 796 30.24 1.30 -0.85
CA ALA A 796 28.83 1.69 -0.85
C ALA A 796 28.10 1.23 -2.13
N PRO A 797 26.81 0.82 -2.03
CA PRO A 797 26.03 0.50 -3.22
C PRO A 797 25.94 1.69 -4.18
N PRO A 798 25.80 1.43 -5.50
CA PRO A 798 25.87 2.49 -6.50
C PRO A 798 24.71 3.48 -6.40
N SER A 799 24.99 4.76 -6.65
CA SER A 799 23.99 5.82 -6.80
C SER A 799 24.17 6.53 -8.14
N PHE A 800 23.05 6.85 -8.81
CA PHE A 800 23.02 7.37 -10.17
C PHE A 800 22.73 8.88 -10.17
N ARG A 801 23.80 9.68 -10.21
CA ARG A 801 23.79 11.15 -10.02
C ARG A 801 23.80 11.97 -11.31
N THR A 802 23.69 11.34 -12.47
CA THR A 802 23.76 12.05 -13.76
C THR A 802 22.65 13.10 -13.85
N GLY A 803 23.01 14.36 -14.08
CA GLY A 803 22.04 15.46 -14.19
C GLY A 803 21.59 16.08 -12.86
N GLU A 804 22.20 15.69 -11.76
CA GLU A 804 21.90 16.24 -10.44
C GLU A 804 22.23 17.74 -10.40
N GLN A 805 21.33 18.52 -9.80
CA GLN A 805 21.55 19.93 -9.48
C GLN A 805 22.75 20.04 -8.52
N PRO A 806 23.75 20.89 -8.79
CA PRO A 806 24.97 20.93 -7.98
C PRO A 806 24.76 21.56 -6.60
N TYR A 807 23.65 22.28 -6.38
CA TYR A 807 23.31 22.94 -5.13
C TYR A 807 21.80 22.88 -4.85
N GLN A 808 21.43 23.16 -3.61
CA GLN A 808 20.05 23.31 -3.13
C GLN A 808 19.90 24.62 -2.37
N ILE A 809 18.74 25.26 -2.53
CA ILE A 809 18.38 26.48 -1.82
C ILE A 809 17.02 26.25 -1.18
N GLY A 810 16.88 26.61 0.09
CA GLY A 810 15.64 26.46 0.83
C GLY A 810 15.38 27.64 1.72
N VAL A 811 14.10 27.96 1.91
CA VAL A 811 13.62 28.94 2.89
C VAL A 811 12.66 28.21 3.80
N GLY A 812 12.90 28.28 5.11
CA GLY A 812 11.97 27.72 6.08
C GLY A 812 12.42 27.87 7.54
N PRO A 813 11.57 27.52 8.52
CA PRO A 813 10.24 26.92 8.33
C PRO A 813 9.28 27.85 7.59
N THR A 814 8.33 27.28 6.84
CA THR A 814 7.38 28.03 6.00
C THR A 814 6.17 28.54 6.80
N ALA A 815 6.08 28.17 8.08
CA ALA A 815 5.15 28.71 9.05
C ALA A 815 5.83 28.81 10.42
N ALA A 816 5.44 29.79 11.24
CA ALA A 816 5.90 29.93 12.60
C ALA A 816 4.86 30.62 13.48
N THR A 817 4.80 30.24 14.76
CA THR A 817 3.99 30.89 15.79
C THR A 817 4.92 31.57 16.80
N LEU A 818 4.60 32.81 17.17
CA LEU A 818 5.32 33.59 18.20
C LEU A 818 4.35 34.41 19.04
N ALA A 819 4.68 34.65 20.31
CA ALA A 819 3.88 35.53 21.15
C ALA A 819 4.26 37.01 20.93
N PRO A 820 3.37 37.98 21.25
CA PRO A 820 3.77 39.38 21.33
C PRO A 820 4.98 39.57 22.25
N GLY A 821 6.01 40.26 21.77
CA GLY A 821 7.28 40.47 22.49
C GLY A 821 8.31 39.35 22.36
N GLU A 822 7.94 38.21 21.77
CA GLU A 822 8.83 37.07 21.53
C GLU A 822 9.40 37.09 20.11
N SER A 823 10.32 36.17 19.84
CA SER A 823 10.95 36.01 18.52
C SER A 823 10.89 34.57 18.03
N THR A 824 10.94 34.40 16.71
CA THR A 824 11.12 33.10 16.03
C THR A 824 12.20 33.19 14.95
N GLN A 825 12.66 32.03 14.47
CA GLN A 825 13.72 31.95 13.47
C GLN A 825 13.20 31.42 12.14
N VAL A 826 13.66 32.04 11.07
CA VAL A 826 13.56 31.55 9.69
C VAL A 826 14.96 31.45 9.13
N ALA A 827 15.27 30.37 8.42
CA ALA A 827 16.56 30.17 7.79
C ALA A 827 16.44 30.22 6.27
N ILE A 828 17.42 30.86 5.64
CA ILE A 828 17.73 30.61 4.24
C ILE A 828 18.93 29.71 4.22
N ARG A 829 18.80 28.57 3.55
CA ARG A 829 19.85 27.59 3.44
C ARG A 829 20.32 27.51 1.99
N ALA A 830 21.62 27.37 1.82
CA ALA A 830 22.25 27.03 0.56
C ALA A 830 23.19 25.86 0.83
N LEU A 831 23.11 24.80 0.03
CA LEU A 831 23.89 23.58 0.25
C LEU A 831 24.47 23.11 -1.07
N SER A 832 25.79 22.94 -1.13
CA SER A 832 26.47 22.28 -2.25
C SER A 832 26.29 20.76 -2.16
N LEU A 833 25.79 20.13 -3.24
CA LEU A 833 25.56 18.68 -3.31
C LEU A 833 26.73 17.92 -3.95
N SER A 834 27.46 18.56 -4.86
CA SER A 834 28.51 17.91 -5.67
C SER A 834 29.92 18.49 -5.42
N GLY A 835 30.07 19.32 -4.39
CA GLY A 835 31.32 20.01 -4.06
C GLY A 835 31.49 21.33 -4.81
N GLY A 836 32.38 22.20 -4.32
CA GLY A 836 32.55 23.58 -4.82
C GLY A 836 31.59 24.59 -4.16
N THR A 837 31.82 25.88 -4.42
CA THR A 837 30.95 26.96 -3.91
C THR A 837 29.69 27.06 -4.78
N GLY A 838 28.52 26.90 -4.17
CA GLY A 838 27.24 27.19 -4.82
C GLY A 838 27.12 28.67 -5.19
N PRO A 839 26.13 29.06 -5.99
CA PRO A 839 25.93 30.46 -6.35
C PRO A 839 25.55 31.28 -5.11
N GLU A 840 25.96 32.55 -5.10
CA GLU A 840 25.56 33.50 -4.05
C GLU A 840 24.04 33.66 -4.07
N VAL A 841 23.37 33.28 -2.99
CA VAL A 841 21.94 33.50 -2.79
C VAL A 841 21.77 34.81 -2.05
N ARG A 842 21.15 35.79 -2.69
CA ARG A 842 20.74 37.04 -2.05
C ARG A 842 19.35 36.89 -1.49
N PHE A 843 19.08 37.54 -0.38
CA PHE A 843 17.75 37.55 0.19
C PHE A 843 17.32 38.92 0.70
N ARG A 844 16.00 39.11 0.71
CA ARG A 844 15.31 40.25 1.30
C ARG A 844 14.04 39.75 1.99
N VAL A 845 13.82 40.25 3.20
CA VAL A 845 12.69 39.91 4.06
C VAL A 845 11.83 41.15 4.19
N GLU A 846 10.55 40.99 3.87
CA GLU A 846 9.52 42.01 4.05
C GLU A 846 8.63 41.55 5.21
N PRO A 847 8.91 41.98 6.46
CA PRO A 847 8.10 41.58 7.61
C PRO A 847 6.76 42.33 7.61
N PRO A 848 5.73 41.77 8.25
CA PRO A 848 4.43 42.44 8.41
C PRO A 848 4.50 43.56 9.46
N ASP A 849 3.47 44.41 9.48
CA ASP A 849 3.32 45.47 10.49
C ASP A 849 3.40 44.91 11.93
N GLY A 850 4.20 45.54 12.78
CA GLY A 850 4.40 45.11 14.17
C GLY A 850 5.40 43.95 14.35
N VAL A 851 6.02 43.47 13.26
CA VAL A 851 7.12 42.50 13.28
C VAL A 851 8.36 43.11 12.64
N THR A 852 9.53 42.79 13.17
CA THR A 852 10.84 43.18 12.60
C THR A 852 11.64 41.95 12.19
N ALA A 853 12.46 42.08 11.14
CA ALA A 853 13.34 41.02 10.65
C ALA A 853 14.81 41.43 10.79
N THR A 854 15.63 40.59 11.43
CA THR A 854 17.06 40.85 11.62
C THR A 854 17.91 39.64 11.23
N PRO A 855 18.79 39.76 10.21
CA PRO A 855 18.85 40.85 9.23
C PRO A 855 17.66 40.81 8.26
N ALA A 856 17.22 41.96 7.76
CA ALA A 856 16.17 42.04 6.74
C ALA A 856 16.68 41.77 5.31
N GLU A 857 17.99 41.82 5.08
CA GLU A 857 18.61 41.49 3.79
C GLU A 857 20.01 40.92 4.01
N GLY A 858 20.52 40.18 3.02
CA GLY A 858 21.87 39.63 3.08
C GLY A 858 22.16 38.61 1.98
N THR A 859 23.24 37.85 2.17
CA THR A 859 23.64 36.79 1.25
C THR A 859 24.02 35.51 1.98
N VAL A 860 23.86 34.37 1.31
CA VAL A 860 24.33 33.05 1.73
C VAL A 860 24.88 32.31 0.50
N ALA A 861 26.12 31.84 0.57
CA ALA A 861 26.76 31.06 -0.51
C ALA A 861 26.90 29.57 -0.16
N ASP A 862 26.96 29.26 1.13
CA ASP A 862 26.96 27.90 1.69
C ASP A 862 26.51 27.96 3.16
N GLY A 863 25.88 26.89 3.65
CA GLY A 863 25.33 26.78 5.00
C GLY A 863 23.96 27.43 5.17
N ALA A 864 23.76 28.12 6.29
CA ALA A 864 22.49 28.74 6.65
C ALA A 864 22.70 30.19 7.08
N ARG A 865 21.74 31.05 6.73
CA ARG A 865 21.58 32.38 7.31
C ARG A 865 20.27 32.43 8.06
N GLU A 866 20.37 32.56 9.38
CA GLU A 866 19.23 32.74 10.26
C GLU A 866 18.72 34.20 10.18
N ILE A 867 17.41 34.33 10.18
CA ILE A 867 16.63 35.57 10.21
C ILE A 867 15.76 35.50 11.46
N THR A 868 15.97 36.41 12.39
CA THR A 868 15.12 36.54 13.57
C THR A 868 13.94 37.45 13.25
N LEU A 869 12.74 36.90 13.39
CA LEU A 869 11.48 37.63 13.30
C LEU A 869 10.99 37.92 14.72
N THR A 870 10.89 39.20 15.09
CA THR A 870 10.50 39.64 16.44
C THR A 870 9.19 40.40 16.38
N ALA A 871 8.17 39.92 17.10
CA ALA A 871 6.92 40.63 17.28
C ALA A 871 7.08 41.69 18.37
N ALA A 872 6.60 42.91 18.14
CA ALA A 872 6.53 43.93 19.18
C ALA A 872 5.67 43.44 20.37
N PRO A 873 5.93 43.89 21.61
CA PRO A 873 5.10 43.53 22.77
C PRO A 873 3.61 43.87 22.62
N ASP A 874 3.30 44.87 21.81
CA ASP A 874 1.95 45.33 21.45
C ASP A 874 1.50 44.86 20.06
N ALA A 875 2.23 43.93 19.43
CA ALA A 875 1.88 43.38 18.14
C ALA A 875 0.47 42.77 18.17
N ARG A 876 -0.32 43.07 17.14
CA ARG A 876 -1.68 42.56 17.01
C ARG A 876 -1.64 41.04 16.86
N GLN A 877 -2.34 40.34 17.77
CA GLN A 877 -2.51 38.90 17.62
C GLN A 877 -3.36 38.57 16.37
N GLY A 878 -2.97 37.54 15.65
CA GLY A 878 -3.58 37.14 14.38
C GLY A 878 -2.59 36.48 13.42
N PHE A 879 -3.04 36.30 12.19
CA PHE A 879 -2.24 35.78 11.09
C PHE A 879 -1.61 36.94 10.31
N HIS A 880 -0.34 36.78 9.96
CA HIS A 880 0.47 37.74 9.23
C HIS A 880 1.38 37.01 8.23
N ASP A 881 1.92 37.71 7.23
CA ASP A 881 2.90 37.14 6.29
C ASP A 881 4.20 37.92 6.37
N ALA A 882 5.32 37.21 6.51
CA ALA A 882 6.62 37.74 6.13
C ALA A 882 7.00 37.17 4.77
N THR A 883 7.38 38.02 3.82
CA THR A 883 7.83 37.55 2.50
C THR A 883 9.35 37.48 2.45
N VAL A 884 9.91 36.30 2.21
CA VAL A 884 11.34 36.11 1.98
C VAL A 884 11.58 35.93 0.48
N THR A 885 12.13 36.94 -0.16
CA THR A 885 12.55 36.85 -1.56
C THR A 885 13.97 36.35 -1.61
N VAL A 886 14.23 35.28 -2.37
CA VAL A 886 15.58 34.78 -2.64
C VAL A 886 15.89 34.92 -4.13
N THR A 887 17.12 35.34 -4.44
CA THR A 887 17.60 35.53 -5.81
C THR A 887 18.96 34.86 -5.96
N SER A 888 19.12 34.03 -6.99
CA SER A 888 20.37 33.34 -7.33
C SER A 888 20.46 33.14 -8.84
N ASP A 889 21.62 33.45 -9.44
CA ASP A 889 21.91 33.33 -10.88
C ASP A 889 20.81 33.88 -11.81
N GLY A 890 20.19 35.01 -11.42
CA GLY A 890 19.13 35.66 -12.20
C GLY A 890 17.74 35.04 -12.06
N THR A 891 17.60 33.96 -11.29
CA THR A 891 16.31 33.37 -10.90
C THR A 891 15.90 33.92 -9.54
N SER A 892 14.64 34.29 -9.36
CA SER A 892 14.10 34.79 -8.10
C SER A 892 12.77 34.13 -7.80
N TYR A 893 12.52 33.80 -6.53
CA TYR A 893 11.18 33.45 -6.06
C TYR A 893 10.92 34.06 -4.68
N ALA A 894 9.65 34.32 -4.38
CA ALA A 894 9.20 34.82 -3.10
C ALA A 894 8.59 33.66 -2.30
N GLN A 895 9.15 33.37 -1.13
CA GLN A 895 8.58 32.43 -0.17
C GLN A 895 7.79 33.21 0.88
N PRO A 896 6.45 33.10 0.92
CA PRO A 896 5.70 33.54 2.09
C PRO A 896 6.03 32.64 3.28
N VAL A 897 6.26 33.26 4.43
CA VAL A 897 6.34 32.62 5.74
C VAL A 897 5.07 32.99 6.49
N ALA A 898 4.23 31.99 6.75
CA ALA A 898 3.00 32.16 7.51
C ALA A 898 3.32 32.43 8.98
N LEU A 899 3.02 33.62 9.48
CA LEU A 899 3.27 33.99 10.87
C LEU A 899 1.96 34.05 11.66
N THR A 900 1.93 33.34 12.78
CA THR A 900 0.85 33.46 13.75
C THR A 900 1.38 34.18 14.99
N VAL A 901 0.96 35.43 15.20
CA VAL A 901 1.26 36.15 16.44
C VAL A 901 0.15 35.82 17.43
N ALA A 902 0.44 35.04 18.47
CA ALA A 902 -0.55 34.57 19.42
C ALA A 902 0.04 34.28 20.79
N ALA A 903 -0.67 34.65 21.85
CA ALA A 903 -0.26 34.30 23.20
C ALA A 903 -0.32 32.76 23.41
N PRO A 904 0.63 32.15 24.15
CA PRO A 904 0.57 30.74 24.50
C PRO A 904 -0.75 30.39 25.20
N GLY A 905 -1.20 29.15 25.04
CA GLY A 905 -2.47 28.69 25.64
C GLY A 905 -3.73 29.16 24.92
N THR A 906 -3.63 30.04 23.91
CA THR A 906 -4.81 30.45 23.11
C THR A 906 -5.15 29.43 22.01
N LEU A 907 -6.42 29.39 21.59
CA LEU A 907 -6.84 28.61 20.41
C LEU A 907 -6.03 28.99 19.15
N LEU A 908 -5.82 30.30 18.94
CA LEU A 908 -5.05 30.81 17.81
C LEU A 908 -3.62 30.26 17.77
N ALA A 909 -2.95 30.14 18.92
CA ALA A 909 -1.61 29.57 19.01
C ALA A 909 -1.59 28.06 18.78
N ALA A 910 -2.71 27.37 19.01
CA ALA A 910 -2.82 25.92 18.92
C ALA A 910 -3.27 25.41 17.55
N TYR A 911 -3.83 26.26 16.69
CA TYR A 911 -4.24 25.88 15.34
C TYR A 911 -3.06 25.38 14.50
N ASN A 912 -3.23 24.19 13.93
CA ASN A 912 -2.20 23.49 13.15
C ASN A 912 -2.75 22.82 11.88
N ASN A 913 -4.04 22.99 11.59
CA ASN A 913 -4.67 22.46 10.40
C ASN A 913 -5.53 23.54 9.71
N THR A 914 -5.45 23.62 8.39
CA THR A 914 -6.28 24.50 7.55
C THR A 914 -7.44 23.68 6.99
N GLY A 915 -8.59 23.74 7.65
CA GLY A 915 -9.75 22.91 7.35
C GLY A 915 -10.81 23.58 6.47
N VAL A 916 -10.72 24.89 6.27
CA VAL A 916 -11.73 25.70 5.56
C VAL A 916 -11.10 26.43 4.39
N SER A 917 -11.64 26.23 3.19
CA SER A 917 -11.30 27.00 1.97
C SER A 917 -12.45 27.92 1.55
N ASP A 918 -12.13 28.91 0.71
CA ASP A 918 -13.15 29.69 0.01
C ASP A 918 -13.69 28.93 -1.21
N ASP A 919 -14.93 29.21 -1.59
CA ASP A 919 -15.61 28.71 -2.79
C ASP A 919 -14.96 29.10 -4.13
N VAL A 920 -14.02 30.05 -4.11
CA VAL A 920 -13.38 30.55 -5.32
C VAL A 920 -11.90 30.15 -5.29
N GLY A 921 -11.39 29.70 -6.44
CA GLY A 921 -10.01 29.27 -6.59
C GLY A 921 -9.93 27.75 -6.69
N ASP A 922 -8.71 27.23 -6.58
CA ASP A 922 -8.44 25.80 -6.73
C ASP A 922 -8.53 25.04 -5.38
N HIS A 923 -8.85 25.73 -4.27
CA HIS A 923 -9.04 25.18 -2.91
C HIS A 923 -7.82 24.48 -2.28
N ASP A 924 -6.66 24.49 -2.92
CA ASP A 924 -5.44 23.78 -2.44
C ASP A 924 -4.83 24.38 -1.18
N GLU A 925 -5.37 25.50 -0.72
CA GLU A 925 -4.98 26.13 0.52
C GLU A 925 -5.53 25.42 1.77
N ALA A 926 -6.51 24.52 1.63
CA ALA A 926 -7.12 23.79 2.74
C ALA A 926 -7.30 22.30 2.45
N ASP A 927 -7.03 21.48 3.47
CA ASP A 927 -7.21 20.03 3.43
C ASP A 927 -7.60 19.57 4.84
N TYR A 928 -8.89 19.33 5.04
CA TYR A 928 -9.44 18.99 6.34
C TYR A 928 -9.22 17.51 6.67
N ASP A 929 -9.39 16.62 5.70
CA ASP A 929 -9.33 15.15 5.91
C ASP A 929 -8.05 14.48 5.40
N GLY A 930 -7.13 15.24 4.82
CA GLY A 930 -5.88 14.71 4.25
C GLY A 930 -6.03 14.15 2.83
N GLY A 931 -7.26 14.11 2.31
CA GLY A 931 -7.59 13.65 0.96
C GLY A 931 -7.76 14.78 -0.06
N GLY A 932 -7.55 16.03 0.37
CA GLY A 932 -7.78 17.23 -0.42
C GLY A 932 -9.19 17.79 -0.30
N TRP A 933 -9.99 17.38 0.68
CA TRP A 933 -11.32 17.95 0.92
C TRP A 933 -11.32 18.91 2.09
N SER A 934 -12.05 20.02 1.97
CA SER A 934 -12.16 21.03 3.03
C SER A 934 -13.61 21.52 3.19
N TYR A 935 -13.94 22.08 4.35
CA TYR A 935 -15.19 22.82 4.50
C TYR A 935 -15.18 24.05 3.58
N SER A 936 -16.32 24.36 2.98
CA SER A 936 -16.52 25.66 2.33
C SER A 936 -16.86 26.71 3.38
N ARG A 937 -16.11 27.82 3.37
CA ARG A 937 -16.37 28.98 4.22
C ARG A 937 -17.78 29.52 3.99
N GLN A 938 -18.17 29.70 2.73
CA GLN A 938 -19.46 30.26 2.34
C GLN A 938 -20.62 29.31 2.72
N ALA A 939 -20.40 27.99 2.62
CA ALA A 939 -21.39 27.01 3.06
C ALA A 939 -21.55 27.00 4.59
N LEU A 940 -20.46 27.16 5.34
CA LEU A 940 -20.50 27.30 6.80
C LEU A 940 -21.18 28.61 7.24
N GLU A 941 -20.88 29.72 6.56
CA GLU A 941 -21.55 31.01 6.79
C GLU A 941 -23.05 30.92 6.56
N ALA A 942 -23.47 30.29 5.46
CA ALA A 942 -24.88 30.02 5.18
C ALA A 942 -25.54 29.10 6.22
N ALA A 943 -24.75 28.25 6.89
CA ALA A 943 -25.18 27.40 7.99
C ALA A 943 -25.09 28.10 9.38
N GLY A 944 -24.76 29.38 9.44
CA GLY A 944 -24.76 30.19 10.67
C GLY A 944 -23.40 30.29 11.38
N LEU A 945 -22.32 29.75 10.80
CA LEU A 945 -20.97 29.85 11.33
C LEU A 945 -20.16 30.87 10.52
N THR A 946 -20.21 32.12 10.96
CA THR A 946 -19.48 33.23 10.31
C THR A 946 -18.08 33.40 10.93
N PRO A 947 -17.03 33.69 10.15
CA PRO A 947 -15.68 33.91 10.69
C PRO A 947 -15.66 34.99 11.77
N GLY A 948 -15.20 34.64 12.98
CA GLY A 948 -15.20 35.53 14.16
C GLY A 948 -16.59 35.79 14.78
N GLY A 949 -17.65 35.20 14.22
CA GLY A 949 -19.00 35.29 14.75
C GLY A 949 -19.17 34.55 16.07
N ARG A 950 -20.05 35.07 16.93
CA ARG A 950 -20.40 34.45 18.22
C ARG A 950 -21.66 33.62 18.06
N SER A 951 -21.63 32.39 18.56
CA SER A 951 -22.74 31.42 18.48
C SER A 951 -22.92 30.69 19.81
N THR A 952 -24.04 29.99 19.96
CA THR A 952 -24.36 29.23 21.18
C THR A 952 -24.74 27.79 20.87
N VAL A 953 -24.37 26.87 21.77
CA VAL A 953 -24.78 25.47 21.75
C VAL A 953 -24.95 25.01 23.20
N ASP A 954 -26.07 24.35 23.51
CA ASP A 954 -26.39 23.88 24.87
C ASP A 954 -26.21 24.94 25.98
N ASP A 955 -26.68 26.16 25.72
CA ASP A 955 -26.54 27.37 26.55
C ASP A 955 -25.10 27.85 26.80
N LEU A 956 -24.10 27.24 26.16
CA LEU A 956 -22.71 27.66 26.17
C LEU A 956 -22.42 28.56 24.97
N THR A 957 -21.48 29.49 25.13
CA THR A 957 -21.11 30.40 24.05
C THR A 957 -19.72 30.07 23.50
N PHE A 958 -19.56 30.12 22.18
CA PHE A 958 -18.26 30.08 21.51
C PHE A 958 -18.14 31.18 20.44
N THR A 959 -16.91 31.43 20.01
CA THR A 959 -16.60 32.24 18.84
C THR A 959 -16.04 31.32 17.76
N TRP A 960 -16.60 31.39 16.56
CA TRP A 960 -16.11 30.63 15.40
C TRP A 960 -14.77 31.20 14.94
N PRO A 961 -13.81 30.36 14.48
CA PRO A 961 -12.49 30.83 14.06
C PRO A 961 -12.57 31.92 12.98
N ALA A 962 -11.75 32.96 13.14
CA ALA A 962 -11.65 34.08 12.21
C ALA A 962 -10.43 33.96 11.27
N SER A 963 -9.96 32.73 11.03
CA SER A 963 -8.78 32.48 10.21
C SER A 963 -9.02 32.91 8.76
N PRO A 964 -8.09 33.68 8.15
CA PRO A 964 -8.12 33.97 6.71
C PRO A 964 -8.07 32.68 5.89
N ASN A 965 -8.39 32.80 4.60
CA ASN A 965 -8.25 31.67 3.69
C ASN A 965 -6.79 31.19 3.62
N GLY A 966 -6.59 29.87 3.58
CA GLY A 966 -5.26 29.25 3.58
C GLY A 966 -4.49 29.32 4.89
N ARG A 967 -5.17 29.63 6.01
CA ARG A 967 -4.57 29.66 7.35
C ARG A 967 -5.21 28.64 8.28
N PRO A 968 -4.43 28.07 9.21
CA PRO A 968 -4.96 27.14 10.18
C PRO A 968 -6.18 27.70 10.92
N ASP A 969 -7.25 26.90 11.00
CA ASP A 969 -8.53 27.28 11.58
C ASP A 969 -9.04 26.28 12.62
N ASN A 970 -8.35 25.15 12.75
CA ASN A 970 -8.65 24.12 13.72
C ASN A 970 -7.40 23.44 14.25
N ILE A 971 -7.59 22.70 15.34
CA ILE A 971 -6.56 21.92 16.03
C ILE A 971 -6.78 20.45 15.70
N ALA A 972 -5.93 19.87 14.85
CA ALA A 972 -5.71 18.42 14.82
C ALA A 972 -5.02 18.02 16.14
N THR A 973 -5.70 17.24 16.98
CA THR A 973 -5.26 17.08 18.38
C THR A 973 -3.95 16.29 18.49
N GLY A 974 -2.97 16.87 19.17
CA GLY A 974 -1.61 16.36 19.33
C GLY A 974 -1.06 16.57 20.75
N GLY A 975 -1.93 16.81 21.73
CA GLY A 975 -1.52 17.09 23.11
C GLY A 975 -1.40 18.57 23.49
N GLN A 976 -1.95 19.48 22.67
CA GLN A 976 -1.92 20.92 22.93
C GLN A 976 -2.64 21.27 24.24
N SER A 977 -2.15 22.30 24.93
CA SER A 977 -2.78 22.87 26.13
C SER A 977 -3.42 24.21 25.82
N LEU A 978 -4.65 24.40 26.30
CA LEU A 978 -5.47 25.58 26.10
C LEU A 978 -5.85 26.18 27.45
N ASP A 979 -5.69 27.49 27.60
CA ASP A 979 -6.18 28.25 28.74
C ASP A 979 -7.64 28.66 28.50
N LEU A 980 -8.45 28.61 29.56
CA LEU A 980 -9.86 28.99 29.50
C LEU A 980 -10.11 30.36 30.15
N PRO A 981 -11.18 31.06 29.75
CA PRO A 981 -11.59 32.29 30.42
C PRO A 981 -11.76 32.08 31.93
N PRO A 982 -11.42 33.08 32.77
CA PRO A 982 -11.66 33.02 34.20
C PRO A 982 -13.14 32.70 34.50
N ALA A 983 -13.36 31.97 35.59
CA ALA A 983 -14.68 31.56 36.05
C ALA A 983 -15.46 30.59 35.14
N THR A 984 -14.82 29.94 34.16
CA THR A 984 -15.44 28.87 33.37
C THR A 984 -15.87 27.72 34.28
N THR A 985 -17.15 27.34 34.27
CA THR A 985 -17.68 26.19 35.04
C THR A 985 -18.21 25.09 34.14
N LYS A 986 -18.53 25.42 32.88
CA LYS A 986 -18.96 24.47 31.87
C LYS A 986 -18.15 24.60 30.58
N LEU A 987 -17.97 23.48 29.90
CA LEU A 987 -17.21 23.39 28.66
C LEU A 987 -17.85 22.38 27.69
N SER A 988 -17.86 22.70 26.40
CA SER A 988 -18.09 21.76 25.31
C SER A 988 -17.08 22.02 24.19
N PHE A 989 -16.58 20.95 23.54
CA PHE A 989 -15.70 21.07 22.39
C PHE A 989 -16.53 21.20 21.12
N VAL A 990 -16.19 22.17 20.26
CA VAL A 990 -16.84 22.36 18.96
C VAL A 990 -15.87 21.93 17.86
N GLY A 991 -16.24 20.90 17.10
CA GLY A 991 -15.32 20.16 16.24
C GLY A 991 -15.98 19.02 15.47
N SER A 992 -15.14 18.18 14.89
CA SER A 992 -15.53 17.01 14.09
C SER A 992 -14.36 16.03 13.98
N ALA A 993 -14.62 14.84 13.44
CA ALA A 993 -13.60 13.85 13.16
C ALA A 993 -13.43 13.61 11.65
N VAL A 994 -12.25 13.11 11.27
CA VAL A 994 -11.96 12.62 9.92
C VAL A 994 -11.60 11.14 9.95
N ASN A 995 -11.56 10.49 8.79
CA ASN A 995 -11.27 9.06 8.66
C ASN A 995 -12.21 8.16 9.49
N GLY A 996 -13.46 8.60 9.69
CA GLY A 996 -14.45 7.91 10.52
C GLY A 996 -14.68 8.56 11.87
N ASN A 997 -15.42 7.86 12.74
CA ASN A 997 -15.76 8.35 14.07
C ASN A 997 -14.56 8.17 15.01
N GLN A 998 -14.19 9.24 15.72
CA GLN A 998 -12.99 9.25 16.56
C GLN A 998 -13.34 9.47 18.03
N ARG A 999 -12.53 8.88 18.92
CA ARG A 999 -12.67 9.03 20.37
C ARG A 999 -11.37 9.50 21.00
N GLY A 1000 -11.50 10.28 22.06
CA GLY A 1000 -10.38 10.83 22.81
C GLY A 1000 -10.82 11.27 24.20
N THR A 1001 -9.84 11.53 25.06
CA THR A 1001 -10.08 12.04 26.41
C THR A 1001 -9.16 13.23 26.65
N ALA A 1002 -9.74 14.38 26.91
CA ALA A 1002 -8.99 15.57 27.29
C ALA A 1002 -8.85 15.65 28.81
N THR A 1003 -7.75 16.25 29.28
CA THR A 1003 -7.50 16.50 30.70
C THR A 1003 -7.88 17.93 31.02
N VAL A 1004 -8.82 18.15 31.94
CA VAL A 1004 -9.17 19.49 32.46
C VAL A 1004 -8.32 19.81 33.68
N THR A 1005 -7.88 21.06 33.80
CA THR A 1005 -7.20 21.60 34.99
C THR A 1005 -8.14 22.53 35.72
N TYR A 1006 -8.24 22.38 37.03
CA TYR A 1006 -9.11 23.20 37.88
C TYR A 1006 -8.33 24.34 38.57
N SER A 1007 -9.07 25.32 39.09
CA SER A 1007 -8.52 26.46 39.83
C SER A 1007 -7.73 26.11 41.11
N ASP A 1008 -7.93 24.91 41.66
CA ASP A 1008 -7.16 24.38 42.80
C ASP A 1008 -5.89 23.60 42.37
N GLY A 1009 -5.60 23.54 41.07
CA GLY A 1009 -4.46 22.83 40.49
C GLY A 1009 -4.68 21.33 40.31
N THR A 1010 -5.81 20.78 40.74
CA THR A 1010 -6.16 19.37 40.47
C THR A 1010 -6.63 19.19 39.02
N THR A 1011 -6.63 17.95 38.53
CA THR A 1011 -7.05 17.62 37.16
C THR A 1011 -8.24 16.66 37.14
N GLY A 1012 -9.01 16.71 36.05
CA GLY A 1012 -10.06 15.75 35.73
C GLY A 1012 -9.98 15.31 34.27
N SER A 1013 -10.91 14.44 33.88
CA SER A 1013 -11.02 13.95 32.49
C SER A 1013 -12.37 14.30 31.91
N VAL A 1014 -12.39 14.63 30.62
CA VAL A 1014 -13.59 14.92 29.84
C VAL A 1014 -13.53 14.18 28.50
N ASP A 1015 -14.68 13.66 28.05
CA ASP A 1015 -14.80 13.02 26.75
C ASP A 1015 -14.60 14.04 25.62
N LEU A 1016 -13.78 13.67 24.64
CA LEU A 1016 -13.60 14.41 23.39
C LEU A 1016 -13.76 13.39 22.26
N SER A 1017 -15.01 13.11 21.92
CA SER A 1017 -15.36 12.17 20.86
C SER A 1017 -16.24 12.85 19.82
N PHE A 1018 -15.87 12.73 18.54
CA PHE A 1018 -16.58 13.33 17.42
C PHE A 1018 -17.00 12.30 16.38
N THR A 1019 -18.20 12.50 15.85
CA THR A 1019 -18.68 11.84 14.63
C THR A 1019 -17.86 12.32 13.43
N ASP A 1020 -17.68 11.45 12.45
CA ASP A 1020 -17.12 11.79 11.14
C ASP A 1020 -17.80 13.01 10.53
N TRP A 1021 -17.02 13.94 9.98
CA TRP A 1021 -17.48 15.22 9.46
C TRP A 1021 -18.45 15.12 8.28
N THR A 1022 -18.46 14.01 7.53
CA THR A 1022 -19.43 13.75 6.46
C THR A 1022 -20.53 12.79 6.91
N VAL A 1023 -20.46 12.29 8.14
CA VAL A 1023 -21.34 11.25 8.67
C VAL A 1023 -21.33 10.03 7.71
N GLY A 1024 -20.14 9.61 7.28
CA GLY A 1024 -19.97 8.51 6.34
C GLY A 1024 -20.54 8.80 4.95
N GLY A 1025 -20.22 9.96 4.38
CA GLY A 1025 -20.70 10.40 3.06
C GLY A 1025 -22.23 10.63 3.01
N GLY A 1026 -22.85 10.96 4.15
CA GLY A 1026 -24.29 11.16 4.29
C GLY A 1026 -25.11 9.89 4.54
N GLY A 1027 -24.48 8.72 4.64
CA GLY A 1027 -25.14 7.43 4.86
C GLY A 1027 -25.16 6.93 6.31
N GLY A 1028 -24.43 7.60 7.22
CA GLY A 1028 -24.30 7.22 8.62
C GLY A 1028 -25.29 7.92 9.55
N THR A 1029 -25.08 7.75 10.86
CA THR A 1029 -25.81 8.45 11.91
C THR A 1029 -24.85 9.12 12.88
N VAL A 1030 -25.27 10.27 13.43
CA VAL A 1030 -24.51 11.00 14.45
C VAL A 1030 -24.30 10.11 15.69
N GLN A 1031 -23.06 10.04 16.16
CA GLN A 1031 -22.62 9.20 17.28
C GLN A 1031 -22.33 10.03 18.53
N PHE A 1032 -22.04 9.33 19.62
CA PHE A 1032 -21.52 9.88 20.90
C PHE A 1032 -22.39 10.93 21.59
N GLY A 1033 -23.66 11.07 21.15
CA GLY A 1033 -24.54 12.13 21.64
C GLY A 1033 -24.10 13.53 21.18
N ASN A 1034 -23.34 13.63 20.08
CA ASN A 1034 -22.92 14.92 19.54
C ASN A 1034 -24.12 15.77 19.10
N THR A 1035 -24.11 17.06 19.46
CA THR A 1035 -25.08 18.05 18.99
C THR A 1035 -24.61 18.63 17.66
N VAL A 1036 -25.47 18.67 16.64
CA VAL A 1036 -25.12 19.31 15.35
C VAL A 1036 -25.16 20.82 15.52
N VAL A 1037 -24.00 21.47 15.39
CA VAL A 1037 -23.85 22.93 15.46
C VAL A 1037 -24.14 23.56 14.10
N ALA A 1038 -23.63 22.95 13.02
CA ALA A 1038 -23.88 23.39 11.66
C ALA A 1038 -23.88 22.20 10.70
N ARG A 1039 -24.64 22.35 9.61
CA ARG A 1039 -24.65 21.43 8.46
C ARG A 1039 -24.50 22.25 7.18
N SER A 1040 -23.37 22.09 6.51
CA SER A 1040 -23.13 22.65 5.18
C SER A 1040 -23.82 21.78 4.12
N ALA A 1041 -24.11 22.36 2.95
CA ALA A 1041 -24.73 21.62 1.84
C ALA A 1041 -23.71 20.88 0.94
N TYR A 1042 -22.43 21.27 1.00
CA TYR A 1042 -21.35 20.78 0.14
C TYR A 1042 -19.99 21.03 0.82
N ARG A 1043 -18.94 20.44 0.26
CA ARG A 1043 -17.54 20.65 0.61
C ARG A 1043 -16.72 21.06 -0.61
N ASN A 1044 -15.52 21.59 -0.40
CA ASN A 1044 -14.60 21.95 -1.47
C ASN A 1044 -13.59 20.82 -1.73
N VAL A 1045 -13.03 20.76 -2.95
CA VAL A 1045 -12.07 19.74 -3.39
C VAL A 1045 -10.84 20.42 -3.99
N ALA A 1046 -9.65 20.11 -3.50
CA ALA A 1046 -8.38 20.63 -4.02
C ALA A 1046 -8.22 20.33 -5.53
N GLY A 1047 -7.85 21.34 -6.31
CA GLY A 1047 -7.69 21.31 -7.76
C GLY A 1047 -8.99 21.10 -8.57
N ALA A 1048 -10.15 21.19 -7.95
CA ALA A 1048 -11.46 21.02 -8.60
C ALA A 1048 -12.51 21.97 -7.99
N ASP A 1049 -13.76 21.88 -8.47
CA ASP A 1049 -14.90 22.64 -7.92
C ASP A 1049 -15.49 21.95 -6.65
N LYS A 1050 -16.69 22.37 -6.24
CA LYS A 1050 -17.46 21.86 -5.09
C LYS A 1050 -17.90 20.39 -5.26
N ASP A 1051 -17.84 19.63 -4.16
CA ASP A 1051 -18.41 18.29 -4.03
C ASP A 1051 -19.74 18.34 -3.23
N PRO A 1052 -20.88 17.89 -3.77
CA PRO A 1052 -22.20 17.97 -3.14
C PRO A 1052 -22.41 16.99 -1.96
N VAL A 1053 -21.36 16.75 -1.17
CA VAL A 1053 -21.41 15.99 0.08
C VAL A 1053 -21.59 16.97 1.24
N ALA A 1054 -22.65 16.79 2.02
CA ALA A 1054 -22.90 17.60 3.21
C ALA A 1054 -21.85 17.34 4.29
N THR A 1055 -21.40 18.41 4.94
CA THR A 1055 -20.46 18.32 6.08
C THR A 1055 -21.05 18.94 7.34
N TYR A 1056 -20.56 18.47 8.48
CA TYR A 1056 -21.16 18.72 9.78
C TYR A 1056 -20.09 19.22 10.74
N VAL A 1057 -20.46 20.20 11.56
CA VAL A 1057 -19.71 20.64 12.74
C VAL A 1057 -20.53 20.25 13.95
N PHE A 1058 -19.89 19.65 14.94
CA PHE A 1058 -20.52 19.10 16.13
C PHE A 1058 -20.08 19.83 17.40
N ALA A 1059 -20.87 19.66 18.46
CA ALA A 1059 -20.47 19.93 19.83
C ALA A 1059 -20.52 18.63 20.65
N THR A 1060 -19.55 18.44 21.56
CA THR A 1060 -19.61 17.36 22.54
C THR A 1060 -20.67 17.65 23.60
N ALA A 1061 -21.10 16.62 24.34
CA ALA A 1061 -21.94 16.84 25.51
C ALA A 1061 -21.26 17.83 26.50
N PRO A 1062 -21.98 18.81 27.06
CA PRO A 1062 -21.42 19.75 28.01
C PRO A 1062 -20.85 19.07 29.26
N PHE A 1063 -19.60 19.35 29.57
CA PHE A 1063 -18.97 18.99 30.83
C PHE A 1063 -19.20 20.10 31.85
N THR A 1064 -19.54 19.73 33.08
CA THR A 1064 -19.69 20.66 34.22
C THR A 1064 -18.62 20.34 35.25
N ALA A 1065 -17.88 21.36 35.68
CA ALA A 1065 -16.88 21.23 36.73
C ALA A 1065 -17.52 20.77 38.06
N PRO A 1066 -16.77 20.06 38.93
CA PRO A 1066 -17.21 19.77 40.28
C PRO A 1066 -17.59 21.06 41.04
N ALA A 1067 -18.52 20.95 41.99
CA ALA A 1067 -18.96 22.09 42.80
C ALA A 1067 -17.75 22.83 43.42
N ASP A 1068 -17.82 24.17 43.45
CA ASP A 1068 -16.80 25.10 43.96
C ASP A 1068 -15.46 25.13 43.18
N ARG A 1069 -15.40 24.52 42.00
CA ARG A 1069 -14.24 24.59 41.10
C ARG A 1069 -14.57 25.30 39.80
N THR A 1070 -13.58 25.99 39.26
CA THR A 1070 -13.62 26.52 37.88
C THR A 1070 -12.54 25.83 37.06
N ILE A 1071 -12.77 25.71 35.76
CA ILE A 1071 -11.83 25.14 34.80
C ILE A 1071 -10.89 26.24 34.35
N THR A 1072 -9.58 26.04 34.53
CA THR A 1072 -8.55 27.01 34.15
C THR A 1072 -7.90 26.66 32.81
N GLY A 1073 -7.89 25.39 32.43
CA GLY A 1073 -7.33 24.96 31.16
C GLY A 1073 -7.69 23.53 30.79
N VAL A 1074 -7.34 23.15 29.55
CA VAL A 1074 -7.57 21.83 28.98
C VAL A 1074 -6.35 21.37 28.21
N LYS A 1075 -5.95 20.11 28.38
CA LYS A 1075 -4.98 19.43 27.53
C LYS A 1075 -5.71 18.46 26.61
N LEU A 1076 -5.58 18.66 25.31
CA LEU A 1076 -6.20 17.82 24.28
C LEU A 1076 -5.51 16.44 24.21
N PRO A 1077 -6.20 15.39 23.72
CA PRO A 1077 -5.58 14.10 23.47
C PRO A 1077 -4.55 14.17 22.32
N ARG A 1078 -3.79 13.08 22.13
CA ARG A 1078 -2.98 12.86 20.92
C ARG A 1078 -3.78 11.96 19.96
N ASN A 1079 -4.57 12.59 19.09
CA ASN A 1079 -5.32 11.92 18.03
C ASN A 1079 -5.49 12.93 16.88
N ALA A 1080 -4.69 12.79 15.83
CA ALA A 1080 -4.67 13.76 14.73
C ALA A 1080 -5.99 13.81 13.95
N ASP A 1081 -6.79 12.74 13.98
CA ASP A 1081 -8.09 12.66 13.30
C ASP A 1081 -9.22 13.36 14.11
N LEU A 1082 -8.94 13.81 15.33
CA LEU A 1082 -9.84 14.67 16.10
C LEU A 1082 -9.49 16.13 15.84
N HIS A 1083 -10.48 16.91 15.40
CA HIS A 1083 -10.30 18.32 15.08
C HIS A 1083 -11.18 19.20 15.95
N VAL A 1084 -10.58 20.16 16.64
CA VAL A 1084 -11.27 21.16 17.47
C VAL A 1084 -11.15 22.53 16.81
N PHE A 1085 -12.26 23.11 16.38
CA PHE A 1085 -12.29 24.49 15.87
C PHE A 1085 -12.29 25.50 17.02
N THR A 1086 -13.08 25.24 18.06
CA THR A 1086 -13.26 26.16 19.19
C THR A 1086 -13.84 25.46 20.42
N LEU A 1087 -13.99 26.20 21.51
CA LEU A 1087 -14.55 25.74 22.78
C LEU A 1087 -15.76 26.60 23.15
N ALA A 1088 -16.88 25.95 23.47
CA ALA A 1088 -18.04 26.61 24.04
C ALA A 1088 -17.93 26.60 25.56
N THR A 1089 -17.96 27.76 26.18
CA THR A 1089 -17.78 27.91 27.63
C THR A 1089 -18.95 28.65 28.28
N GLY A 1090 -19.20 28.38 29.55
CA GLY A 1090 -20.24 29.01 30.36
C GLY A 1090 -19.94 29.06 31.85
#